data_AF-A0AKH4-F1
#
_entry.id   AF-A0AKH4-F1
#
_cell.length_a   1.000
_cell.length_b   1.000
_cell.length_c   1.000
_cell.angle_alpha   90.00
_cell.angle_beta   90.00
_cell.angle_gamma   90.00
#
_symmetry.space_group_name_H-M   'P 1'
#
loop_
_entity.id
_entity.type
_entity.pdbx_description
1 polymer ?
#
loop_
_entity_poly.entity_id
_entity_poly.type
_entity_poly.pdbx_seq_one_letter_code
_entity_poly.pdbx_strand_id
1 'polypeptide(L)'
;MKKNKKRRIRKWGEKVLLLLAVCLMFISILPTEIHAAYRVITSQKKVHYAVTIQRETDGIHKNGPHNTEGAVQVAFSKEYMNQNLQVTKEMVTDNKVTWVLLSKLDGTEIGWMDKAGVKQGNDYRVITSQKNVNYAATVVTEKDGLYKNGPHNTPTAVFVSLTEAVQNKKFQVTKEMVTDNVVTWCFLKDLSGNDVGWLDKRALKLGNDFRNITSQKEVNYIATVITESDGMYANGPHNTPGAVSLGLTEEEMGTTFHIKREVITDNKVTWVLMYYFDGERYKEFGWVDKKAVKENAKNKATDKIVSYDAVITEKDENNIYSNEVNSKNLRGIKYSSDKYTSKTAHVSKERILSTSDGDYKLAYLNVDGKELGWIDSESLTEKLTEDSKVEQIEDTLLKHLDLNDNSLQINSEEFAAFALNQMLEDADEELAARSDYEIITDYLSEYFNALTESISPPEMIDIEGEQEVFSPIIDEDLNIEDIIDEDFSDEDITDDEENAEEKEEEVNSENIDENYLVGIPEKDIIDVTDIQPDPNISPLEEEKESTIEELNDIAQYEEVENNGLVDENGLLKASGYNRSKAIAYAKKWYNKRNPNYRNYSDSSGDCTNFVSQCIYNGGKKEVKITPVPYGTKKTTKHWFSQIVYTKVWSQRSYVYYKTINNSTSWVNVSDFSSFWSKTQPVKTFTNVNSAISYARPGDIVQFKKKGGSRYFHSMIAVEKSNKTLYMAGHTNSYKRRNIKSAMKNMKGASIRIIRF
;
A
#
# COMPACT_ATOMS: atom_id res chain seq x y z
N MET A 1 -79.87 81.88 39.91
CA MET A 1 -80.93 82.90 39.97
C MET A 1 -81.45 83.19 38.57
N LYS A 2 -82.79 83.12 38.39
CA LYS A 2 -83.64 83.60 37.25
C LYS A 2 -83.32 83.06 35.84
N LYS A 3 -84.04 82.05 35.31
CA LYS A 3 -85.43 81.98 34.77
C LYS A 3 -85.63 82.62 33.37
N ASN A 4 -85.94 81.71 32.42
CA ASN A 4 -87.10 81.69 31.49
C ASN A 4 -87.32 82.79 30.44
N LYS A 5 -87.45 82.36 29.16
CA LYS A 5 -88.73 82.17 28.41
C LYS A 5 -88.42 81.77 26.95
N LYS A 6 -88.70 80.54 26.48
CA LYS A 6 -89.98 79.95 25.98
C LYS A 6 -90.61 80.62 24.73
N ARG A 7 -90.64 79.81 23.66
CA ARG A 7 -91.78 79.39 22.80
C ARG A 7 -92.21 80.20 21.55
N ARG A 8 -92.13 79.53 20.39
CA ARG A 8 -93.24 79.01 19.51
C ARG A 8 -92.56 78.49 18.21
N ILE A 9 -92.51 77.22 17.80
CA ILE A 9 -93.43 76.08 17.59
C ILE A 9 -94.48 76.26 16.47
N ARG A 10 -94.22 75.49 15.40
CA ARG A 10 -95.08 74.75 14.45
C ARG A 10 -95.87 75.50 13.38
N LYS A 11 -95.62 75.08 12.13
CA LYS A 11 -96.49 74.29 11.21
C LYS A 11 -95.97 74.63 9.80
N TRP A 12 -95.61 73.74 8.89
CA TRP A 12 -96.17 72.43 8.56
C TRP A 12 -95.17 71.72 7.62
N GLY A 13 -94.87 70.45 7.89
CA GLY A 13 -94.42 69.54 6.85
C GLY A 13 -95.59 69.18 5.94
N GLU A 14 -95.31 68.46 4.87
CA GLU A 14 -96.32 67.78 4.04
C GLU A 14 -97.07 68.68 3.04
N LYS A 15 -96.29 69.51 2.33
CA LYS A 15 -96.26 69.39 0.86
C LYS A 15 -94.90 68.81 0.50
N VAL A 16 -94.67 67.57 0.92
CA VAL A 16 -94.74 66.41 0.01
C VAL A 16 -93.68 66.62 -1.08
N LEU A 17 -92.45 66.14 -0.88
CA LEU A 17 -92.04 64.78 -1.30
C LEU A 17 -92.34 64.43 -2.78
N LEU A 18 -92.81 65.37 -3.60
CA LEU A 18 -93.18 65.16 -5.02
C LEU A 18 -92.52 66.14 -6.00
N LEU A 19 -91.47 66.85 -5.58
CA LEU A 19 -90.58 67.61 -6.47
C LEU A 19 -89.11 67.21 -6.26
N LEU A 20 -88.91 65.99 -5.75
CA LEU A 20 -87.62 65.32 -5.58
C LEU A 20 -87.22 64.52 -6.84
N ALA A 21 -87.85 64.77 -8.00
CA ALA A 21 -87.65 63.98 -9.21
C ALA A 21 -87.52 64.78 -10.53
N VAL A 22 -87.54 66.11 -10.52
CA VAL A 22 -87.34 66.91 -11.74
C VAL A 22 -86.54 68.16 -11.39
N CYS A 23 -85.48 68.43 -12.17
CA CYS A 23 -84.47 69.49 -12.03
C CYS A 23 -83.16 69.12 -11.29
N LEU A 24 -82.68 67.90 -11.56
CA LEU A 24 -81.37 67.78 -12.23
C LEU A 24 -81.39 68.69 -13.47
N MET A 25 -81.09 69.97 -13.31
CA MET A 25 -80.57 70.86 -14.37
C MET A 25 -80.34 72.28 -13.82
N PHE A 26 -79.06 72.62 -13.75
CA PHE A 26 -78.44 73.95 -13.74
C PHE A 26 -78.29 74.75 -12.42
N ILE A 27 -77.10 75.38 -12.37
CA ILE A 27 -76.54 76.34 -11.39
C ILE A 27 -75.78 75.64 -10.24
N SER A 28 -74.58 75.10 -10.48
CA SER A 28 -73.27 75.76 -10.65
C SER A 28 -72.51 75.99 -9.33
N ILE A 29 -71.42 75.24 -9.21
CA ILE A 29 -70.06 75.65 -8.80
C ILE A 29 -69.96 76.42 -7.47
N LEU A 30 -69.43 75.73 -6.46
CA LEU A 30 -68.27 76.19 -5.70
C LEU A 30 -67.48 74.97 -5.18
N PRO A 31 -66.33 74.62 -5.77
CA PRO A 31 -65.21 74.11 -5.02
C PRO A 31 -64.32 75.29 -4.61
N THR A 32 -64.23 75.56 -3.32
CA THR A 32 -63.10 76.30 -2.76
C THR A 32 -61.87 75.41 -2.81
N GLU A 33 -61.17 75.42 -3.92
CA GLU A 33 -59.74 75.12 -3.96
C GLU A 33 -59.00 76.38 -4.37
N ILE A 34 -58.42 77.05 -3.38
CA ILE A 34 -57.36 78.03 -3.60
C ILE A 34 -56.20 77.24 -4.18
N HIS A 35 -56.12 77.15 -5.51
CA HIS A 35 -54.94 76.66 -6.19
C HIS A 35 -53.84 77.71 -5.98
N ALA A 36 -52.79 77.35 -5.24
CA ALA A 36 -51.57 78.15 -5.22
C ALA A 36 -51.10 78.33 -6.68
N ALA A 37 -50.84 79.58 -7.08
CA ALA A 37 -50.37 79.88 -8.43
C ALA A 37 -48.92 79.37 -8.59
N TYR A 38 -48.78 78.13 -9.03
CA TYR A 38 -47.48 77.55 -9.38
C TYR A 38 -46.93 78.20 -10.65
N ARG A 39 -45.61 78.29 -10.73
CA ARG A 39 -44.85 78.66 -11.92
C ARG A 39 -45.00 77.58 -12.98
N VAL A 40 -45.10 77.99 -14.24
CA VAL A 40 -45.13 77.08 -15.39
C VAL A 40 -43.74 76.98 -16.02
N ILE A 41 -43.33 75.77 -16.42
CA ILE A 41 -42.10 75.53 -17.19
C ILE A 41 -42.35 75.91 -18.65
N THR A 42 -41.59 76.88 -19.15
CA THR A 42 -41.70 77.41 -20.53
C THR A 42 -40.68 76.83 -21.49
N SER A 43 -39.56 76.31 -20.98
CA SER A 43 -38.53 75.64 -21.78
C SER A 43 -37.74 74.66 -20.92
N GLN A 44 -37.24 73.60 -21.56
CA GLN A 44 -36.34 72.64 -20.96
C GLN A 44 -35.30 72.18 -21.99
N LYS A 45 -34.04 72.07 -21.58
CA LYS A 45 -32.99 71.46 -22.40
C LYS A 45 -32.07 70.58 -21.55
N LYS A 46 -31.54 69.52 -22.16
CA LYS A 46 -30.49 68.68 -21.58
C LYS A 46 -29.14 69.33 -21.82
N VAL A 47 -28.30 69.40 -20.78
CA VAL A 47 -26.96 70.00 -20.81
C VAL A 47 -26.02 69.13 -19.99
N HIS A 48 -24.72 69.26 -20.18
CA HIS A 48 -23.72 68.53 -19.38
C HIS A 48 -22.50 69.40 -19.19
N TYR A 49 -22.34 69.99 -18.01
CA TYR A 49 -21.18 70.81 -17.69
C TYR A 49 -20.85 70.78 -16.21
N ALA A 50 -19.58 71.00 -15.88
CA ALA A 50 -19.12 71.17 -14.49
C ALA A 50 -19.72 72.44 -13.89
N VAL A 51 -20.00 72.46 -12.60
CA VAL A 51 -20.59 73.64 -11.95
C VAL A 51 -20.02 73.85 -10.56
N THR A 52 -19.84 75.12 -10.19
CA THR A 52 -19.46 75.54 -8.84
C THR A 52 -20.55 76.43 -8.26
N ILE A 53 -21.01 76.13 -7.04
CA ILE A 53 -21.98 76.97 -6.33
C ILE A 53 -21.27 78.23 -5.82
N GLN A 54 -21.89 79.40 -6.01
CA GLN A 54 -21.33 80.69 -5.60
C GLN A 54 -22.19 81.45 -4.59
N ARG A 55 -23.46 81.05 -4.41
CA ARG A 55 -24.40 81.69 -3.48
C ARG A 55 -24.88 80.65 -2.48
N GLU A 56 -24.71 80.90 -1.18
CA GLU A 56 -24.99 79.95 -0.08
C GLU A 56 -26.46 79.88 0.32
N THR A 57 -27.27 80.87 -0.08
CA THR A 57 -28.63 81.10 0.45
C THR A 57 -29.74 80.49 -0.40
N ASP A 58 -29.42 79.83 -1.52
CA ASP A 58 -30.44 79.32 -2.44
C ASP A 58 -31.04 78.02 -1.94
N GLY A 59 -32.37 77.89 -2.07
CA GLY A 59 -33.04 76.61 -1.88
C GLY A 59 -32.79 75.68 -3.06
N ILE A 60 -32.43 74.44 -2.78
CA ILE A 60 -32.34 73.35 -3.75
C ILE A 60 -33.62 72.52 -3.66
N HIS A 61 -34.28 72.29 -4.79
CA HIS A 61 -35.62 71.71 -4.85
C HIS A 61 -35.64 70.38 -5.61
N LYS A 62 -36.25 69.33 -5.07
CA LYS A 62 -36.56 68.10 -5.83
C LYS A 62 -37.89 68.26 -6.58
N ASN A 63 -38.08 67.40 -7.58
CA ASN A 63 -39.29 67.30 -8.41
C ASN A 63 -39.61 68.52 -9.28
N GLY A 64 -38.86 69.63 -9.17
CA GLY A 64 -38.96 70.76 -10.08
C GLY A 64 -38.28 72.01 -9.52
N PRO A 65 -38.16 73.06 -10.34
CA PRO A 65 -37.80 74.41 -9.92
C PRO A 65 -38.63 74.98 -8.75
N HIS A 66 -38.12 75.98 -8.04
CA HIS A 66 -38.89 76.61 -6.95
C HIS A 66 -40.27 77.11 -7.42
N ASN A 67 -41.29 76.86 -6.60
CA ASN A 67 -42.68 77.24 -6.85
C ASN A 67 -43.29 76.64 -8.13
N THR A 68 -42.75 75.56 -8.69
CA THR A 68 -43.49 74.72 -9.67
C THR A 68 -44.29 73.65 -8.94
N GLU A 69 -45.31 73.09 -9.62
CA GLU A 69 -46.13 72.03 -9.04
C GLU A 69 -45.27 70.84 -8.58
N GLY A 70 -45.48 70.38 -7.34
CA GLY A 70 -44.76 69.24 -6.76
C GLY A 70 -43.32 69.50 -6.29
N ALA A 71 -42.79 70.72 -6.47
CA ALA A 71 -41.43 71.06 -6.04
C ALA A 71 -41.31 71.11 -4.51
N VAL A 72 -40.31 70.42 -3.96
CA VAL A 72 -40.05 70.36 -2.52
C VAL A 72 -38.62 70.77 -2.26
N GLN A 73 -38.39 71.79 -1.43
CA GLN A 73 -37.04 72.17 -1.01
C GLN A 73 -36.45 71.06 -0.15
N VAL A 74 -35.25 70.60 -0.51
CA VAL A 74 -34.56 69.48 0.14
C VAL A 74 -33.26 69.88 0.84
N ALA A 75 -32.69 71.02 0.48
CA ALA A 75 -31.44 71.52 1.05
C ALA A 75 -31.28 73.02 0.79
N PHE A 76 -30.32 73.64 1.46
CA PHE A 76 -29.77 74.93 1.04
C PHE A 76 -28.44 74.72 0.31
N SER A 77 -28.13 75.61 -0.64
CA SER A 77 -26.92 75.54 -1.47
C SER A 77 -25.62 75.58 -0.66
N LYS A 78 -25.63 76.15 0.56
CA LYS A 78 -24.53 76.10 1.53
C LYS A 78 -23.98 74.69 1.76
N GLU A 79 -24.85 73.68 1.78
CA GLU A 79 -24.48 72.27 2.04
C GLU A 79 -23.57 71.68 0.95
N TYR A 80 -23.58 72.29 -0.24
CA TYR A 80 -22.87 71.81 -1.44
C TYR A 80 -21.76 72.76 -1.89
N MET A 81 -21.43 73.76 -1.06
CA MET A 81 -20.32 74.68 -1.33
C MET A 81 -19.00 73.90 -1.49
N ASN A 82 -18.18 74.32 -2.46
CA ASN A 82 -16.87 73.74 -2.79
C ASN A 82 -16.90 72.25 -3.19
N GLN A 83 -18.07 71.68 -3.49
CA GLN A 83 -18.16 70.34 -4.06
C GLN A 83 -18.05 70.40 -5.59
N ASN A 84 -17.40 69.40 -6.18
CA ASN A 84 -17.39 69.22 -7.63
C ASN A 84 -18.73 68.61 -8.07
N LEU A 85 -19.53 69.41 -8.77
CA LEU A 85 -20.86 69.03 -9.24
C LEU A 85 -20.95 69.18 -10.76
N GLN A 86 -22.01 68.63 -11.33
CA GLN A 86 -22.39 68.84 -12.73
C GLN A 86 -23.83 69.30 -12.86
N VAL A 87 -24.15 69.94 -13.98
CA VAL A 87 -25.53 70.23 -14.39
C VAL A 87 -25.93 69.29 -15.52
N THR A 88 -27.09 68.65 -15.39
CA THR A 88 -27.61 67.70 -16.37
C THR A 88 -28.82 68.22 -17.17
N LYS A 89 -29.51 69.24 -16.65
CA LYS A 89 -30.69 69.86 -17.28
C LYS A 89 -30.79 71.34 -16.92
N GLU A 90 -31.35 72.13 -17.83
CA GLU A 90 -31.83 73.49 -17.55
C GLU A 90 -33.32 73.58 -17.84
N MET A 91 -34.05 74.30 -16.98
CA MET A 91 -35.46 74.65 -17.16
C MET A 91 -35.64 76.16 -17.04
N VAL A 92 -36.62 76.71 -17.75
CA VAL A 92 -36.99 78.14 -17.65
C VAL A 92 -38.44 78.24 -17.18
N THR A 93 -38.70 79.00 -16.11
CA THR A 93 -40.06 79.27 -15.60
C THR A 93 -40.69 80.51 -16.26
N ASP A 94 -42.01 80.67 -16.18
CA ASP A 94 -42.78 81.79 -16.80
C ASP A 94 -42.27 83.20 -16.49
N ASN A 95 -41.59 83.39 -15.36
CA ASN A 95 -40.91 84.62 -14.95
C ASN A 95 -39.52 84.81 -15.56
N LYS A 96 -39.13 83.97 -16.54
CA LYS A 96 -37.84 84.00 -17.25
C LYS A 96 -36.62 83.64 -16.39
N VAL A 97 -36.79 83.02 -15.23
CA VAL A 97 -35.68 82.49 -14.41
C VAL A 97 -35.23 81.14 -14.95
N THR A 98 -33.91 80.95 -15.10
CA THR A 98 -33.31 79.67 -15.50
C THR A 98 -32.91 78.88 -14.25
N TRP A 99 -33.32 77.62 -14.20
CA TRP A 99 -32.99 76.68 -13.14
C TRP A 99 -32.08 75.58 -13.68
N VAL A 100 -31.09 75.18 -12.89
CA VAL A 100 -30.15 74.10 -13.20
C VAL A 100 -30.42 72.90 -12.30
N LEU A 101 -30.42 71.71 -12.88
CA LEU A 101 -30.47 70.47 -12.10
C LEU A 101 -29.05 70.07 -11.70
N LEU A 102 -28.72 70.28 -10.43
CA LEU A 102 -27.45 69.87 -9.85
C LEU A 102 -27.43 68.35 -9.64
N SER A 103 -26.33 67.73 -10.03
CA SER A 103 -26.03 66.33 -9.79
C SER A 103 -24.59 66.16 -9.31
N LYS A 104 -24.32 65.12 -8.52
CA LYS A 104 -22.95 64.66 -8.26
C LYS A 104 -22.32 64.15 -9.57
N LEU A 105 -20.99 64.01 -9.61
CA LEU A 105 -20.29 63.53 -10.81
C LEU A 105 -20.69 62.10 -11.23
N ASP A 106 -21.11 61.26 -10.27
CA ASP A 106 -21.65 59.91 -10.54
C ASP A 106 -23.06 59.89 -11.16
N GLY A 107 -23.67 61.07 -11.34
CA GLY A 107 -25.00 61.24 -11.93
C GLY A 107 -26.13 61.34 -10.91
N THR A 108 -25.87 61.18 -9.61
CA THR A 108 -26.89 61.30 -8.56
C THR A 108 -27.50 62.70 -8.55
N GLU A 109 -28.80 62.82 -8.83
CA GLU A 109 -29.52 64.09 -8.80
C GLU A 109 -29.63 64.63 -7.37
N ILE A 110 -29.24 65.89 -7.19
CA ILE A 110 -29.32 66.61 -5.92
C ILE A 110 -30.62 67.42 -5.88
N GLY A 111 -30.83 68.26 -6.91
CA GLY A 111 -32.05 69.05 -7.09
C GLY A 111 -31.84 70.30 -7.95
N TRP A 112 -32.95 71.01 -8.20
CA TRP A 112 -33.01 72.24 -8.98
C TRP A 112 -32.62 73.45 -8.14
N MET A 113 -31.71 74.26 -8.68
CA MET A 113 -31.25 75.51 -8.09
C MET A 113 -31.31 76.64 -9.12
N ASP A 114 -31.48 77.88 -8.68
CA ASP A 114 -31.40 79.06 -9.55
C ASP A 114 -30.02 79.12 -10.23
N LYS A 115 -29.99 79.22 -11.56
CA LYS A 115 -28.75 79.29 -12.34
C LYS A 115 -27.88 80.49 -11.95
N ALA A 116 -28.49 81.59 -11.48
CA ALA A 116 -27.74 82.76 -11.04
C ALA A 116 -26.90 82.51 -9.78
N GLY A 117 -27.21 81.47 -9.00
CA GLY A 117 -26.46 81.07 -7.81
C GLY A 117 -25.22 80.21 -8.10
N VAL A 118 -24.96 79.87 -9.37
CA VAL A 118 -23.87 78.97 -9.77
C VAL A 118 -23.01 79.55 -10.89
N LYS A 119 -21.76 79.09 -10.96
CA LYS A 119 -20.83 79.34 -12.07
C LYS A 119 -20.67 78.08 -12.89
N GLN A 120 -21.03 78.16 -14.17
CA GLN A 120 -20.77 77.11 -15.15
C GLN A 120 -19.25 77.00 -15.42
N GLY A 121 -18.75 75.78 -15.37
CA GLY A 121 -17.41 75.35 -15.78
C GLY A 121 -17.43 74.67 -17.15
N ASN A 122 -16.46 73.79 -17.40
CA ASN A 122 -16.28 73.14 -18.70
C ASN A 122 -17.44 72.20 -19.06
N ASP A 123 -17.76 72.13 -20.36
CA ASP A 123 -18.73 71.19 -20.89
C ASP A 123 -18.17 69.76 -20.91
N TYR A 124 -18.99 68.80 -20.49
CA TYR A 124 -18.67 67.38 -20.51
C TYR A 124 -19.25 66.70 -21.75
N ARG A 125 -18.54 65.68 -22.24
CA ARG A 125 -19.02 64.76 -23.28
C ARG A 125 -20.15 63.90 -22.76
N VAL A 126 -21.14 63.64 -23.60
CA VAL A 126 -22.27 62.75 -23.30
C VAL A 126 -22.03 61.36 -23.89
N ILE A 127 -22.31 60.30 -23.13
CA ILE A 127 -22.32 58.93 -23.64
C ILE A 127 -23.62 58.70 -24.41
N THR A 128 -23.51 58.40 -25.70
CA THR A 128 -24.65 58.18 -26.62
C THR A 128 -24.97 56.71 -26.83
N SER A 129 -23.99 55.81 -26.63
CA SER A 129 -24.16 54.37 -26.73
C SER A 129 -23.15 53.63 -25.84
N GLN A 130 -23.53 52.45 -25.36
CA GLN A 130 -22.66 51.54 -24.62
C GLN A 130 -23.00 50.09 -24.96
N LYS A 131 -21.99 49.24 -25.08
CA LYS A 131 -22.16 47.78 -25.16
C LYS A 131 -21.03 47.04 -24.47
N ASN A 132 -21.34 45.85 -23.96
CA ASN A 132 -20.32 44.92 -23.47
C ASN A 132 -19.75 44.15 -24.67
N VAL A 133 -18.45 43.90 -24.64
CA VAL A 133 -17.70 43.18 -25.68
C VAL A 133 -16.70 42.25 -25.01
N ASN A 134 -16.09 41.32 -25.73
CA ASN A 134 -15.04 40.47 -25.19
C ASN A 134 -14.05 40.05 -26.28
N TYR A 135 -13.14 40.95 -26.63
CA TYR A 135 -12.16 40.70 -27.68
C TYR A 135 -10.77 41.18 -27.29
N ALA A 136 -9.75 40.61 -27.93
CA ALA A 136 -8.37 41.02 -27.74
C ALA A 136 -8.07 42.34 -28.47
N ALA A 137 -7.25 43.20 -27.89
CA ALA A 137 -6.73 44.37 -28.59
C ALA A 137 -5.28 44.66 -28.19
N THR A 138 -4.49 45.19 -29.11
CA THR A 138 -3.12 45.64 -28.86
C THR A 138 -3.05 47.15 -29.00
N VAL A 139 -2.44 47.84 -28.04
CA VAL A 139 -2.22 49.29 -28.11
C VAL A 139 -1.10 49.57 -29.12
N VAL A 140 -1.35 50.42 -30.11
CA VAL A 140 -0.41 50.69 -31.22
C VAL A 140 0.10 52.13 -31.27
N THR A 141 -0.25 52.96 -30.31
CA THR A 141 0.16 54.38 -30.25
C THR A 141 0.86 54.72 -28.93
N GLU A 142 1.64 55.80 -28.91
CA GLU A 142 2.45 56.24 -27.74
C GLU A 142 1.88 57.47 -27.03
N LYS A 143 1.00 58.23 -27.70
CA LYS A 143 0.61 59.59 -27.28
C LYS A 143 -0.87 59.76 -26.99
N ASP A 144 -1.63 58.67 -26.96
CA ASP A 144 -3.04 58.72 -26.60
C ASP A 144 -3.20 58.70 -25.07
N GLY A 145 -4.24 59.37 -24.58
CA GLY A 145 -4.55 59.40 -23.16
C GLY A 145 -5.29 58.14 -22.71
N LEU A 146 -4.81 57.51 -21.64
CA LEU A 146 -5.51 56.45 -20.92
C LEU A 146 -6.27 57.09 -19.74
N TYR A 147 -7.54 56.71 -19.57
CA TYR A 147 -8.43 57.31 -18.57
C TYR A 147 -9.06 56.26 -17.67
N LYS A 148 -9.16 56.50 -16.36
CA LYS A 148 -9.98 55.69 -15.46
C LYS A 148 -11.33 56.37 -15.23
N ASN A 149 -12.31 55.62 -14.73
CA ASN A 149 -13.65 56.09 -14.37
C ASN A 149 -14.51 56.68 -15.51
N GLY A 150 -14.03 56.69 -16.75
CA GLY A 150 -14.82 57.03 -17.94
C GLY A 150 -13.97 57.45 -19.14
N PRO A 151 -14.58 57.55 -20.34
CA PRO A 151 -13.99 58.17 -21.52
C PRO A 151 -13.50 59.61 -21.29
N HIS A 152 -12.52 60.07 -22.08
CA HIS A 152 -12.00 61.44 -21.97
C HIS A 152 -13.11 62.51 -21.97
N ASN A 153 -12.95 63.51 -21.10
CA ASN A 153 -13.87 64.63 -20.90
C ASN A 153 -15.31 64.22 -20.54
N THR A 154 -15.49 63.09 -19.86
CA THR A 154 -16.75 62.74 -19.17
C THR A 154 -16.66 63.10 -17.68
N PRO A 155 -17.79 63.27 -16.96
CA PRO A 155 -17.81 63.88 -15.62
C PRO A 155 -16.88 63.24 -14.57
N THR A 156 -16.65 61.92 -14.66
CA THR A 156 -15.84 61.16 -13.70
C THR A 156 -14.46 60.77 -14.23
N ALA A 157 -14.14 61.08 -15.49
CA ALA A 157 -12.92 60.60 -16.13
C ALA A 157 -11.68 61.25 -15.52
N VAL A 158 -10.70 60.41 -15.20
CA VAL A 158 -9.41 60.84 -14.65
C VAL A 158 -8.31 60.34 -15.56
N PHE A 159 -7.46 61.25 -16.03
CA PHE A 159 -6.26 60.90 -16.79
C PHE A 159 -5.33 60.02 -15.94
N VAL A 160 -4.89 58.91 -16.51
CA VAL A 160 -3.99 57.95 -15.85
C VAL A 160 -2.57 58.18 -16.34
N SER A 161 -2.35 58.03 -17.65
CA SER A 161 -1.05 58.18 -18.30
C SER A 161 -1.23 58.32 -19.81
N LEU A 162 -0.13 58.59 -20.51
CA LEU A 162 -0.04 58.34 -21.95
C LEU A 162 0.13 56.83 -22.22
N THR A 163 -0.13 56.40 -23.45
CA THR A 163 -0.06 54.99 -23.85
C THR A 163 1.35 54.40 -23.97
N GLU A 164 2.41 55.20 -23.84
CA GLU A 164 3.82 54.75 -23.88
C GLU A 164 4.09 53.51 -22.99
N ALA A 165 3.60 53.50 -21.76
CA ALA A 165 3.82 52.39 -20.82
C ALA A 165 3.07 51.08 -21.16
N VAL A 166 2.07 51.16 -22.04
CA VAL A 166 1.19 50.04 -22.44
C VAL A 166 1.25 49.73 -23.93
N GLN A 167 2.11 50.42 -24.68
CA GLN A 167 2.29 50.21 -26.11
C GLN A 167 2.72 48.77 -26.40
N ASN A 168 2.22 48.21 -27.50
CA ASN A 168 2.46 46.85 -27.98
C ASN A 168 2.03 45.72 -27.02
N LYS A 169 1.42 46.04 -25.87
CA LYS A 169 0.82 45.06 -24.97
C LYS A 169 -0.59 44.68 -25.44
N LYS A 170 -0.95 43.42 -25.21
CA LYS A 170 -2.26 42.85 -25.52
C LYS A 170 -3.18 42.95 -24.29
N PHE A 171 -4.43 43.33 -24.52
CA PHE A 171 -5.45 43.53 -23.51
C PHE A 171 -6.75 42.85 -23.92
N GLN A 172 -7.62 42.64 -22.93
CA GLN A 172 -9.02 42.30 -23.15
C GLN A 172 -9.85 43.60 -23.17
N VAL A 173 -10.64 43.79 -24.23
CA VAL A 173 -11.65 44.85 -24.25
C VAL A 173 -12.96 44.27 -23.75
N THR A 174 -13.51 44.87 -22.69
CA THR A 174 -14.75 44.39 -22.05
C THR A 174 -15.96 45.29 -22.27
N LYS A 175 -15.74 46.54 -22.65
CA LYS A 175 -16.80 47.52 -22.87
C LYS A 175 -16.42 48.52 -23.95
N GLU A 176 -17.41 48.92 -24.75
CA GLU A 176 -17.31 50.07 -25.65
C GLU A 176 -18.33 51.14 -25.23
N MET A 177 -17.92 52.40 -25.26
CA MET A 177 -18.78 53.58 -25.09
C MET A 177 -18.56 54.54 -26.25
N VAL A 178 -19.62 55.19 -26.73
CA VAL A 178 -19.55 56.23 -27.76
C VAL A 178 -19.88 57.58 -27.14
N THR A 179 -19.05 58.59 -27.36
CA THR A 179 -19.31 59.97 -26.92
C THR A 179 -20.04 60.78 -28.00
N ASP A 180 -20.64 61.91 -27.65
CA ASP A 180 -21.42 62.79 -28.56
C ASP A 180 -20.68 63.28 -29.81
N ASN A 181 -19.34 63.30 -29.79
CA ASN A 181 -18.48 63.57 -30.92
C ASN A 181 -18.18 62.33 -31.79
N VAL A 182 -18.93 61.25 -31.59
CA VAL A 182 -18.85 59.99 -32.35
C VAL A 182 -17.52 59.22 -32.14
N VAL A 183 -16.76 59.53 -31.10
CA VAL A 183 -15.55 58.76 -30.73
C VAL A 183 -15.95 57.53 -29.91
N THR A 184 -15.41 56.37 -30.27
CA THR A 184 -15.60 55.12 -29.52
C THR A 184 -14.43 54.90 -28.57
N TRP A 185 -14.73 54.63 -27.31
CA TRP A 185 -13.79 54.35 -26.23
C TRP A 185 -13.93 52.89 -25.79
N CYS A 186 -12.81 52.22 -25.60
CA CYS A 186 -12.71 50.83 -25.20
C CYS A 186 -12.19 50.73 -23.77
N PHE A 187 -12.88 50.00 -22.90
CA PHE A 187 -12.39 49.68 -21.56
C PHE A 187 -11.49 48.45 -21.59
N LEU A 188 -10.22 48.66 -21.27
CA LEU A 188 -9.17 47.66 -21.27
C LEU A 188 -9.04 47.02 -19.88
N LYS A 189 -8.92 45.69 -19.88
CA LYS A 189 -8.38 44.90 -18.78
C LYS A 189 -7.10 44.22 -19.23
N ASP A 190 -6.16 44.00 -18.32
CA ASP A 190 -5.03 43.11 -18.59
C ASP A 190 -5.51 41.66 -18.74
N LEU A 191 -4.63 40.78 -19.21
CA LEU A 191 -4.99 39.37 -19.44
C LEU A 191 -5.16 38.56 -18.14
N SER A 192 -4.87 39.16 -16.98
CA SER A 192 -5.16 38.61 -15.65
C SER A 192 -6.51 39.10 -15.10
N GLY A 193 -7.19 40.01 -15.81
CA GLY A 193 -8.52 40.53 -15.48
C GLY A 193 -8.52 41.88 -14.72
N ASN A 194 -7.37 42.48 -14.46
CA ASN A 194 -7.27 43.76 -13.75
C ASN A 194 -7.66 44.93 -14.67
N ASP A 195 -8.30 45.94 -14.10
CA ASP A 195 -8.73 47.14 -14.83
C ASP A 195 -7.51 48.00 -15.23
N VAL A 196 -7.42 48.34 -16.51
CA VAL A 196 -6.36 49.20 -17.05
C VAL A 196 -6.90 50.60 -17.34
N GLY A 197 -8.04 50.70 -18.03
CA GLY A 197 -8.72 51.98 -18.29
C GLY A 197 -9.36 52.10 -19.67
N TRP A 198 -9.97 53.25 -19.92
CA TRP A 198 -10.58 53.67 -21.16
C TRP A 198 -9.55 54.27 -22.12
N LEU A 199 -9.54 53.77 -23.34
CA LEU A 199 -8.69 54.25 -24.43
C LEU A 199 -9.51 54.47 -25.69
N ASP A 200 -9.13 55.45 -26.50
CA ASP A 200 -9.73 55.65 -27.82
C ASP A 200 -9.53 54.39 -28.68
N LYS A 201 -10.62 53.88 -29.29
CA LYS A 201 -10.59 52.67 -30.11
C LYS A 201 -9.61 52.77 -31.28
N ARG A 202 -9.32 53.97 -31.79
CA ARG A 202 -8.36 54.21 -32.88
C ARG A 202 -6.92 53.96 -32.46
N ALA A 203 -6.60 53.98 -31.17
CA ALA A 203 -5.30 53.63 -30.62
C ALA A 203 -5.06 52.12 -30.52
N LEU A 204 -6.05 51.30 -30.92
CA LEU A 204 -6.05 49.85 -30.78
C LEU A 204 -6.00 49.15 -32.14
N LYS A 205 -5.13 48.14 -32.25
CA LYS A 205 -5.25 47.08 -33.23
C LYS A 205 -6.13 45.98 -32.64
N LEU A 206 -7.32 45.79 -33.21
CA LEU A 206 -8.27 44.76 -32.77
C LEU A 206 -7.75 43.36 -33.13
N GLY A 207 -7.95 42.42 -32.23
CA GLY A 207 -7.73 40.99 -32.42
C GLY A 207 -9.04 40.22 -32.31
N ASN A 208 -8.93 38.89 -32.19
CA ASN A 208 -10.08 37.99 -32.16
C ASN A 208 -10.87 38.08 -30.84
N ASP A 209 -12.13 37.68 -30.92
CA ASP A 209 -13.00 37.49 -29.76
C ASP A 209 -12.45 36.40 -28.83
N PHE A 210 -12.54 36.64 -27.53
CA PHE A 210 -12.28 35.61 -26.52
C PHE A 210 -13.54 34.79 -26.27
N ARG A 211 -13.35 33.53 -25.87
CA ARG A 211 -14.40 32.66 -25.36
C ARG A 211 -14.94 33.21 -24.04
N ASN A 212 -16.25 33.16 -23.87
CA ASN A 212 -16.91 33.47 -22.60
C ASN A 212 -17.09 32.19 -21.79
N ILE A 213 -16.82 32.27 -20.49
CA ILE A 213 -17.21 31.22 -19.53
C ILE A 213 -18.69 31.43 -19.21
N THR A 214 -19.51 30.43 -19.52
CA THR A 214 -20.97 30.47 -19.36
C THR A 214 -21.46 29.71 -18.13
N SER A 215 -20.65 28.80 -17.59
CA SER A 215 -20.91 28.04 -16.37
C SER A 215 -19.60 27.63 -15.72
N GLN A 216 -19.59 27.53 -14.38
CA GLN A 216 -18.48 27.03 -13.58
C GLN A 216 -19.02 26.17 -12.43
N LYS A 217 -18.31 25.09 -12.12
CA LYS A 217 -18.62 24.17 -11.02
C LYS A 217 -17.32 23.70 -10.36
N GLU A 218 -17.21 23.83 -9.03
CA GLU A 218 -16.15 23.16 -8.28
C GLU A 218 -16.46 21.67 -8.17
N VAL A 219 -15.45 20.83 -8.38
CA VAL A 219 -15.54 19.36 -8.37
C VAL A 219 -14.35 18.76 -7.62
N ASN A 220 -14.38 17.46 -7.34
CA ASN A 220 -13.30 16.78 -6.64
C ASN A 220 -13.30 15.30 -7.03
N TYR A 221 -12.52 14.95 -8.05
CA TYR A 221 -12.33 13.57 -8.50
C TYR A 221 -10.98 13.41 -9.21
N ILE A 222 -10.54 12.16 -9.44
CA ILE A 222 -9.33 11.83 -10.19
C ILE A 222 -9.74 11.45 -11.61
N ALA A 223 -8.96 11.85 -12.61
CA ALA A 223 -9.18 11.44 -13.99
C ALA A 223 -7.85 11.14 -14.70
N THR A 224 -7.90 10.16 -15.60
CA THR A 224 -6.76 9.75 -16.45
C THR A 224 -6.89 10.38 -17.83
N VAL A 225 -5.79 10.88 -18.40
CA VAL A 225 -5.73 11.35 -19.79
C VAL A 225 -5.81 10.16 -20.76
N ILE A 226 -6.69 10.24 -21.74
CA ILE A 226 -7.04 9.15 -22.67
C ILE A 226 -6.97 9.53 -24.16
N THR A 227 -6.51 10.74 -24.48
CA THR A 227 -6.32 11.19 -25.87
C THR A 227 -4.94 11.82 -26.01
N GLU A 228 -4.37 11.80 -27.21
CA GLU A 228 -3.02 12.35 -27.49
C GLU A 228 -3.07 13.72 -28.21
N SER A 229 -4.25 14.16 -28.66
CA SER A 229 -4.40 15.28 -29.61
C SER A 229 -5.12 16.50 -29.05
N ASP A 230 -5.51 16.49 -27.77
CA ASP A 230 -6.22 17.60 -27.16
C ASP A 230 -5.22 18.65 -26.61
N GLY A 231 -5.55 19.93 -26.77
CA GLY A 231 -4.68 21.01 -26.29
C GLY A 231 -4.84 21.25 -24.79
N MET A 232 -3.71 21.46 -24.11
CA MET A 232 -3.65 21.83 -22.69
C MET A 232 -3.28 23.31 -22.53
N TYR A 233 -3.82 23.98 -21.50
CA TYR A 233 -3.68 25.43 -21.33
C TYR A 233 -3.49 25.86 -19.87
N ALA A 234 -2.51 26.72 -19.59
CA ALA A 234 -2.36 27.41 -18.31
C ALA A 234 -3.25 28.67 -18.25
N ASN A 235 -3.56 29.13 -17.03
CA ASN A 235 -4.29 30.37 -16.72
C ASN A 235 -5.73 30.48 -17.25
N GLY A 236 -6.22 29.48 -18.00
CA GLY A 236 -7.62 29.40 -18.43
C GLY A 236 -7.81 28.43 -19.60
N PRO A 237 -9.08 28.07 -19.90
CA PRO A 237 -9.43 27.31 -21.10
C PRO A 237 -8.97 27.94 -22.41
N HIS A 238 -8.90 27.15 -23.48
CA HIS A 238 -8.50 27.65 -24.80
C HIS A 238 -9.27 28.91 -25.23
N ASN A 239 -8.51 29.90 -25.73
CA ASN A 239 -9.01 31.19 -26.22
C ASN A 239 -9.82 31.99 -25.18
N THR A 240 -9.54 31.83 -23.89
CA THR A 240 -9.99 32.74 -22.83
C THR A 240 -8.90 33.79 -22.53
N PRO A 241 -9.23 34.92 -21.88
CA PRO A 241 -8.22 35.93 -21.51
C PRO A 241 -7.13 35.31 -20.63
N GLY A 242 -5.86 35.47 -21.02
CA GLY A 242 -4.70 34.97 -20.26
C GLY A 242 -4.31 33.52 -20.53
N ALA A 243 -5.10 32.76 -21.28
CA ALA A 243 -4.79 31.36 -21.60
C ALA A 243 -3.48 31.22 -22.39
N VAL A 244 -2.60 30.33 -21.93
CA VAL A 244 -1.30 30.01 -22.56
C VAL A 244 -1.26 28.53 -22.87
N SER A 245 -0.94 28.15 -24.11
CA SER A 245 -0.81 26.74 -24.52
C SER A 245 0.34 26.06 -23.78
N LEU A 246 0.09 24.89 -23.21
CA LEU A 246 1.07 24.01 -22.57
C LEU A 246 1.56 22.88 -23.48
N GLY A 247 0.83 22.60 -24.58
CA GLY A 247 1.15 21.49 -25.49
C GLY A 247 -0.09 20.66 -25.80
N LEU A 248 0.13 19.51 -26.43
CA LEU A 248 -0.89 18.48 -26.63
C LEU A 248 -0.82 17.43 -25.51
N THR A 249 -1.88 16.64 -25.34
CA THR A 249 -1.97 15.60 -24.32
C THR A 249 -1.09 14.37 -24.57
N GLU A 250 -0.37 14.28 -25.69
CA GLU A 250 0.52 13.16 -26.05
C GLU A 250 1.52 12.80 -24.94
N GLU A 251 2.23 13.78 -24.39
CA GLU A 251 3.23 13.55 -23.32
C GLU A 251 2.60 13.13 -21.98
N GLU A 252 1.30 13.33 -21.82
CA GLU A 252 0.56 13.06 -20.58
C GLU A 252 -0.40 11.87 -20.70
N MET A 253 -0.30 11.10 -21.78
CA MET A 253 -1.17 9.96 -22.02
C MET A 253 -1.01 8.91 -20.92
N GLY A 254 -2.14 8.53 -20.29
CA GLY A 254 -2.14 7.62 -19.13
C GLY A 254 -1.82 8.28 -17.78
N THR A 255 -1.38 9.55 -17.76
CA THR A 255 -1.16 10.30 -16.51
C THR A 255 -2.48 10.56 -15.80
N THR A 256 -2.46 10.48 -14.46
CA THR A 256 -3.61 10.79 -13.60
C THR A 256 -3.51 12.19 -12.98
N PHE A 257 -4.61 12.94 -13.02
CA PHE A 257 -4.70 14.26 -12.44
C PHE A 257 -5.88 14.37 -11.48
N HIS A 258 -5.74 15.23 -10.46
CA HIS A 258 -6.84 15.63 -9.59
C HIS A 258 -7.60 16.78 -10.25
N ILE A 259 -8.87 16.55 -10.55
CA ILE A 259 -9.77 17.56 -11.11
C ILE A 259 -10.48 18.32 -10.00
N LYS A 260 -10.30 19.65 -10.00
CA LYS A 260 -10.89 20.53 -8.96
C LYS A 260 -11.99 21.46 -9.46
N ARG A 261 -12.07 21.69 -10.78
CA ARG A 261 -13.04 22.61 -11.37
C ARG A 261 -13.42 22.20 -12.77
N GLU A 262 -14.68 22.42 -13.12
CA GLU A 262 -15.21 22.33 -14.47
C GLU A 262 -15.75 23.70 -14.90
N VAL A 263 -15.50 24.08 -16.15
CA VAL A 263 -16.07 25.28 -16.77
C VAL A 263 -16.61 24.99 -18.16
N ILE A 264 -17.66 25.71 -18.57
CA ILE A 264 -18.27 25.57 -19.90
C ILE A 264 -18.08 26.87 -20.67
N THR A 265 -17.42 26.80 -21.84
CA THR A 265 -17.25 27.95 -22.74
C THR A 265 -18.45 28.14 -23.67
N ASP A 266 -18.61 29.32 -24.27
CA ASP A 266 -19.75 29.66 -25.14
C ASP A 266 -20.00 28.72 -26.34
N ASN A 267 -18.95 28.04 -26.81
CA ASN A 267 -19.02 26.97 -27.81
C ASN A 267 -19.44 25.60 -27.23
N LYS A 268 -19.92 25.55 -25.97
CA LYS A 268 -20.42 24.36 -25.28
C LYS A 268 -19.37 23.28 -24.96
N VAL A 269 -18.07 23.60 -25.05
CA VAL A 269 -17.01 22.71 -24.59
C VAL A 269 -16.87 22.80 -23.08
N THR A 270 -16.74 21.65 -22.42
CA THR A 270 -16.47 21.56 -20.98
C THR A 270 -14.97 21.37 -20.78
N TRP A 271 -14.36 22.20 -19.94
CA TRP A 271 -12.94 22.13 -19.59
C TRP A 271 -12.79 21.74 -18.13
N VAL A 272 -11.77 20.95 -17.83
CA VAL A 272 -11.42 20.51 -16.47
C VAL A 272 -10.09 21.14 -16.04
N LEU A 273 -10.00 21.58 -14.79
CA LEU A 273 -8.77 22.08 -14.18
C LEU A 273 -8.02 20.96 -13.46
N MET A 274 -6.84 20.64 -13.99
CA MET A 274 -5.98 19.55 -13.54
C MET A 274 -4.96 20.02 -12.51
N TYR A 275 -4.76 19.20 -11.48
CA TYR A 275 -3.70 19.36 -10.47
C TYR A 275 -2.86 18.08 -10.40
N TYR A 276 -1.53 18.23 -10.36
CA TYR A 276 -0.60 17.14 -10.06
C TYR A 276 -0.14 17.20 -8.61
N PHE A 277 0.27 16.06 -8.05
CA PHE A 277 0.86 15.99 -6.71
C PHE A 277 2.38 15.87 -6.82
N ASP A 278 3.10 16.74 -6.13
CA ASP A 278 4.57 16.85 -6.24
C ASP A 278 5.36 16.07 -5.17
N GLY A 279 4.68 15.37 -4.28
CA GLY A 279 5.28 14.71 -3.10
C GLY A 279 4.77 15.29 -1.78
N GLU A 280 4.38 16.56 -1.77
CA GLU A 280 3.92 17.28 -0.57
C GLU A 280 2.52 17.89 -0.75
N ARG A 281 2.23 18.46 -1.92
CA ARG A 281 0.99 19.20 -2.17
C ARG A 281 0.52 19.11 -3.62
N TYR A 282 -0.77 19.40 -3.82
CA TYR A 282 -1.33 19.54 -5.15
C TYR A 282 -0.98 20.91 -5.76
N LYS A 283 -0.33 20.89 -6.91
CA LYS A 283 -0.01 22.06 -7.73
C LYS A 283 -0.90 22.10 -8.96
N GLU A 284 -1.36 23.30 -9.31
CA GLU A 284 -2.14 23.51 -10.53
C GLU A 284 -1.28 23.21 -11.75
N PHE A 285 -1.80 22.38 -12.66
CA PHE A 285 -1.15 22.04 -13.91
C PHE A 285 -1.70 22.90 -15.05
N GLY A 286 -3.00 22.78 -15.32
CA GLY A 286 -3.65 23.48 -16.42
C GLY A 286 -5.04 22.95 -16.73
N TRP A 287 -5.60 23.44 -17.82
CA TRP A 287 -6.93 23.12 -18.33
C TRP A 287 -6.83 22.23 -19.56
N VAL A 288 -7.72 21.23 -19.64
CA VAL A 288 -7.89 20.39 -20.84
C VAL A 288 -9.38 20.19 -21.10
N ASP A 289 -9.73 19.85 -22.35
CA ASP A 289 -11.10 19.44 -22.70
C ASP A 289 -11.48 18.21 -21.86
N LYS A 290 -12.67 18.22 -21.25
CA LYS A 290 -13.17 17.11 -20.42
C LYS A 290 -13.20 15.79 -21.19
N LYS A 291 -13.38 15.82 -22.51
CA LYS A 291 -13.39 14.61 -23.34
C LYS A 291 -12.02 13.91 -23.43
N ALA A 292 -10.94 14.64 -23.14
CA ALA A 292 -9.58 14.14 -23.16
C ALA A 292 -9.23 13.32 -21.93
N VAL A 293 -10.08 13.35 -20.90
CA VAL A 293 -9.88 12.63 -19.64
C VAL A 293 -11.07 11.73 -19.32
N LYS A 294 -10.80 10.63 -18.61
CA LYS A 294 -11.81 9.73 -18.09
C LYS A 294 -11.81 9.80 -16.56
N GLU A 295 -12.94 10.14 -15.95
CA GLU A 295 -13.10 10.11 -14.49
C GLU A 295 -12.91 8.67 -13.98
N ASN A 296 -12.05 8.51 -12.98
CA ASN A 296 -11.77 7.22 -12.36
C ASN A 296 -12.94 6.84 -11.45
N ALA A 297 -13.23 5.54 -11.32
CA ALA A 297 -14.26 5.05 -10.42
C ALA A 297 -13.99 5.55 -8.98
N LYS A 298 -15.05 5.92 -8.25
CA LYS A 298 -14.90 6.32 -6.85
C LYS A 298 -14.41 5.12 -6.04
N ASN A 299 -13.26 5.27 -5.40
CA ASN A 299 -12.72 4.25 -4.53
C ASN A 299 -13.72 3.87 -3.43
N LYS A 300 -13.84 2.57 -3.16
CA LYS A 300 -14.79 2.00 -2.20
C LYS A 300 -14.02 1.20 -1.15
N ALA A 301 -14.20 1.55 0.12
CA ALA A 301 -13.69 0.75 1.23
C ALA A 301 -14.84 -0.05 1.85
N THR A 302 -14.62 -1.34 2.08
CA THR A 302 -15.54 -2.23 2.79
C THR A 302 -14.81 -2.85 3.97
N ASP A 303 -15.26 -2.55 5.18
CA ASP A 303 -14.63 -3.03 6.42
C ASP A 303 -15.40 -4.22 7.00
N LYS A 304 -14.68 -5.18 7.55
CA LYS A 304 -15.20 -6.34 8.28
C LYS A 304 -14.51 -6.40 9.64
N ILE A 305 -15.29 -6.47 10.72
CA ILE A 305 -14.77 -6.66 12.07
C ILE A 305 -14.37 -8.13 12.21
N VAL A 306 -13.17 -8.37 12.69
CA VAL A 306 -12.58 -9.71 12.91
C VAL A 306 -11.86 -9.73 14.27
N SER A 307 -11.40 -10.90 14.70
CA SER A 307 -10.62 -11.07 15.91
C SER A 307 -9.80 -12.35 15.78
N TYR A 308 -8.56 -12.22 15.34
CA TYR A 308 -7.60 -13.32 15.25
C TYR A 308 -6.18 -12.77 15.41
N ASP A 309 -5.24 -13.65 15.72
CA ASP A 309 -3.83 -13.30 15.80
C ASP A 309 -3.10 -13.71 14.52
N ALA A 310 -2.15 -12.89 14.09
CA ALA A 310 -1.30 -13.12 12.93
C ALA A 310 0.15 -12.75 13.27
N VAL A 311 1.10 -13.20 12.46
CA VAL A 311 2.51 -12.83 12.59
C VAL A 311 2.89 -11.87 11.48
N ILE A 312 3.53 -10.76 11.84
CA ILE A 312 4.08 -9.81 10.87
C ILE A 312 5.36 -10.40 10.29
N THR A 313 5.39 -10.64 8.98
CA THR A 313 6.47 -11.40 8.35
C THR A 313 7.26 -10.57 7.35
N GLU A 314 6.60 -9.79 6.49
CA GLU A 314 7.30 -8.94 5.53
C GLU A 314 8.04 -7.79 6.23
N LYS A 315 9.31 -7.61 5.88
CA LYS A 315 10.18 -6.55 6.37
C LYS A 315 10.22 -5.40 5.36
N ASP A 316 9.41 -4.37 5.60
CA ASP A 316 9.36 -3.18 4.75
C ASP A 316 9.33 -1.90 5.61
N GLU A 317 10.21 -0.96 5.24
CA GLU A 317 10.34 0.36 5.85
C GLU A 317 9.05 1.22 5.75
N ASN A 318 8.08 0.84 4.89
CA ASN A 318 6.96 1.68 4.47
C ASN A 318 5.62 0.94 4.22
N ASN A 319 5.33 -0.16 4.92
CA ASN A 319 4.11 -0.97 4.72
C ASN A 319 3.00 -0.77 5.77
N ILE A 320 3.24 -0.15 6.93
CA ILE A 320 2.17 0.12 7.93
C ILE A 320 1.60 1.53 7.78
N TYR A 321 0.28 1.62 7.55
CA TYR A 321 -0.50 2.84 7.42
C TYR A 321 -1.16 3.24 8.74
N SER A 322 -0.62 4.25 9.43
CA SER A 322 -1.06 4.68 10.77
C SER A 322 -2.45 5.29 10.93
N ASN A 323 -3.02 5.85 9.87
CA ASN A 323 -4.35 6.48 9.88
C ASN A 323 -5.35 5.56 9.17
N GLU A 324 -6.66 5.84 9.25
CA GLU A 324 -7.61 5.23 8.31
C GLU A 324 -7.04 5.38 6.90
N VAL A 325 -6.74 4.25 6.23
CA VAL A 325 -6.27 4.28 4.85
C VAL A 325 -7.31 5.05 4.07
N ASN A 326 -6.97 6.29 3.70
CA ASN A 326 -7.90 7.19 3.10
C ASN A 326 -8.27 6.56 1.76
N SER A 327 -9.53 6.21 1.63
CA SER A 327 -10.07 5.58 0.43
C SER A 327 -9.75 6.41 -0.81
N LYS A 328 -9.37 7.68 -0.70
CA LYS A 328 -9.10 8.56 -1.85
C LYS A 328 -7.69 8.52 -2.43
N ASN A 329 -6.66 7.99 -1.75
CA ASN A 329 -5.28 8.17 -2.24
C ASN A 329 -4.17 7.21 -1.74
N LEU A 330 -4.44 6.15 -0.96
CA LEU A 330 -3.41 5.19 -0.47
C LEU A 330 -2.18 5.86 0.21
N ARG A 331 -2.29 7.14 0.59
CA ARG A 331 -1.21 7.93 1.19
C ARG A 331 -1.60 8.30 2.62
N GLY A 332 -1.00 7.57 3.55
CA GLY A 332 -0.96 7.87 4.99
C GLY A 332 0.49 8.02 5.45
N ILE A 333 0.71 8.36 6.73
CA ILE A 333 2.05 8.26 7.30
C ILE A 333 2.36 6.77 7.41
N LYS A 334 3.34 6.36 6.62
CA LYS A 334 3.88 5.00 6.59
C LYS A 334 4.95 4.87 7.66
N TYR A 335 4.97 3.74 8.34
CA TYR A 335 6.02 3.38 9.28
C TYR A 335 6.50 1.97 8.98
N SER A 336 7.76 1.73 9.32
CA SER A 336 8.43 0.44 9.16
C SER A 336 7.80 -0.65 10.04
N SER A 337 7.56 -1.79 9.41
CA SER A 337 7.19 -3.05 10.06
C SER A 337 8.39 -3.76 10.70
N ASP A 338 9.62 -3.45 10.31
CA ASP A 338 10.86 -4.15 10.67
C ASP A 338 11.02 -4.41 12.18
N LYS A 339 10.62 -3.44 13.01
CA LYS A 339 10.70 -3.55 14.49
C LYS A 339 9.63 -4.47 15.11
N TYR A 340 8.70 -4.93 14.30
CA TYR A 340 7.61 -5.82 14.66
C TYR A 340 7.63 -7.13 13.86
N THR A 341 8.59 -7.33 12.95
CA THR A 341 8.81 -8.61 12.29
C THR A 341 8.91 -9.73 13.32
N SER A 342 8.30 -10.88 13.00
CA SER A 342 8.16 -12.06 13.86
C SER A 342 7.28 -11.89 15.09
N LYS A 343 6.75 -10.68 15.36
CA LYS A 343 5.81 -10.46 16.46
C LYS A 343 4.40 -10.84 16.09
N THR A 344 3.70 -11.37 17.09
CA THR A 344 2.27 -11.58 17.01
C THR A 344 1.52 -10.25 17.09
N ALA A 345 0.64 -10.02 16.13
CA ALA A 345 -0.28 -8.90 16.06
C ALA A 345 -1.71 -9.41 16.13
N HIS A 346 -2.52 -8.77 16.97
CA HIS A 346 -3.95 -8.99 16.98
C HIS A 346 -4.62 -8.19 15.85
N VAL A 347 -5.33 -8.88 14.97
CA VAL A 347 -6.08 -8.28 13.86
C VAL A 347 -7.53 -8.08 14.29
N SER A 348 -7.97 -6.82 14.30
CA SER A 348 -9.32 -6.44 14.75
C SER A 348 -10.27 -6.05 13.61
N LYS A 349 -9.72 -5.73 12.43
CA LYS A 349 -10.49 -5.35 11.24
C LYS A 349 -9.76 -5.78 9.97
N GLU A 350 -10.54 -6.18 8.97
CA GLU A 350 -10.11 -6.35 7.60
C GLU A 350 -10.78 -5.28 6.72
N ARG A 351 -10.10 -4.84 5.67
CA ARG A 351 -10.62 -3.88 4.69
C ARG A 351 -10.32 -4.35 3.28
N ILE A 352 -11.35 -4.36 2.44
CA ILE A 352 -11.19 -4.41 0.98
C ILE A 352 -11.30 -2.97 0.47
N LEU A 353 -10.22 -2.46 -0.11
CA LEU A 353 -10.15 -1.15 -0.74
C LEU A 353 -10.12 -1.31 -2.25
N SER A 354 -11.28 -1.10 -2.90
CA SER A 354 -11.41 -1.10 -4.35
C SER A 354 -11.02 0.27 -4.91
N THR A 355 -10.02 0.29 -5.79
CA THR A 355 -9.51 1.48 -6.48
C THR A 355 -9.61 1.32 -8.00
N SER A 356 -9.17 2.31 -8.78
CA SER A 356 -9.00 2.14 -10.23
C SER A 356 -7.93 1.10 -10.59
N ASP A 357 -7.00 0.83 -9.68
CA ASP A 357 -5.79 0.07 -9.93
C ASP A 357 -5.93 -1.40 -9.46
N GLY A 358 -6.99 -1.70 -8.71
CA GLY A 358 -7.28 -3.03 -8.16
C GLY A 358 -7.93 -2.97 -6.77
N ASP A 359 -8.22 -4.15 -6.24
CA ASP A 359 -8.67 -4.36 -4.86
C ASP A 359 -7.47 -4.66 -3.97
N TYR A 360 -7.30 -3.88 -2.90
CA TYR A 360 -6.28 -4.10 -1.89
C TYR A 360 -6.91 -4.68 -0.63
N LYS A 361 -6.31 -5.73 -0.06
CA LYS A 361 -6.74 -6.33 1.21
C LYS A 361 -5.84 -5.83 2.32
N LEU A 362 -6.44 -5.29 3.37
CA LEU A 362 -5.70 -4.70 4.48
C LEU A 362 -6.17 -5.26 5.82
N ALA A 363 -5.24 -5.43 6.75
CA ALA A 363 -5.49 -5.87 8.13
C ALA A 363 -5.12 -4.76 9.13
N TYR A 364 -5.96 -4.51 10.13
CA TYR A 364 -5.71 -3.50 11.17
C TYR A 364 -5.06 -4.13 12.41
N LEU A 365 -3.81 -3.75 12.65
CA LEU A 365 -2.91 -4.38 13.62
C LEU A 365 -2.93 -3.70 14.98
N ASN A 366 -2.95 -4.52 16.03
CA ASN A 366 -2.61 -4.17 17.39
C ASN A 366 -1.49 -5.08 17.90
N VAL A 367 -0.39 -4.51 18.38
CA VAL A 367 0.74 -5.26 18.96
C VAL A 367 0.97 -4.76 20.37
N ASP A 368 0.99 -5.66 21.36
CA ASP A 368 1.19 -5.35 22.78
C ASP A 368 0.25 -4.26 23.33
N GLY A 369 -1.01 -4.25 22.87
CA GLY A 369 -2.02 -3.25 23.26
C GLY A 369 -1.89 -1.90 22.55
N LYS A 370 -0.94 -1.76 21.61
CA LYS A 370 -0.74 -0.55 20.80
C LYS A 370 -1.31 -0.74 19.40
N GLU A 371 -2.25 0.12 19.03
CA GLU A 371 -2.74 0.22 17.65
C GLU A 371 -1.63 0.73 16.72
N LEU A 372 -1.26 -0.08 15.71
CA LEU A 372 -0.20 0.26 14.76
C LEU A 372 -0.76 0.88 13.47
N GLY A 373 -1.89 0.37 12.98
CA GLY A 373 -2.48 0.83 11.72
C GLY A 373 -2.88 -0.33 10.81
N TRP A 374 -3.14 0.00 9.55
CA TRP A 374 -3.41 -0.98 8.50
C TRP A 374 -2.11 -1.48 7.88
N ILE A 375 -2.04 -2.74 7.50
CA ILE A 375 -0.96 -3.33 6.69
C ILE A 375 -1.59 -4.09 5.52
N ASP A 376 -0.86 -4.35 4.44
CA ASP A 376 -1.29 -5.35 3.46
C ASP A 376 -1.45 -6.71 4.17
N SER A 377 -2.60 -7.37 3.99
CA SER A 377 -2.80 -8.69 4.58
C SER A 377 -1.83 -9.74 4.05
N GLU A 378 -1.27 -9.52 2.85
CA GLU A 378 -0.27 -10.42 2.29
C GLU A 378 1.08 -10.35 3.01
N SER A 379 1.37 -9.25 3.72
CA SER A 379 2.56 -9.11 4.59
C SER A 379 2.52 -9.95 5.86
N LEU A 380 1.40 -10.63 6.12
CA LEU A 380 1.13 -11.40 7.33
C LEU A 380 1.10 -12.90 7.06
N THR A 381 1.56 -13.67 8.04
CA THR A 381 1.35 -15.12 8.12
C THR A 381 0.44 -15.47 9.28
N GLU A 382 -0.15 -16.67 9.26
CA GLU A 382 -1.03 -17.15 10.33
C GLU A 382 -0.23 -17.36 11.63
N LYS A 383 -0.88 -17.15 12.78
CA LYS A 383 -0.36 -17.55 14.08
C LYS A 383 -0.73 -19.02 14.32
N LEU A 384 0.26 -19.88 14.41
CA LEU A 384 0.08 -21.33 14.57
C LEU A 384 -0.22 -21.70 16.03
N THR A 385 -0.93 -22.80 16.19
CA THR A 385 -1.35 -23.42 17.46
C THR A 385 -1.26 -24.94 17.38
N GLU A 386 -1.44 -25.63 18.49
CA GLU A 386 -1.47 -27.11 18.53
C GLU A 386 -2.62 -27.71 17.69
N ASP A 387 -3.72 -26.95 17.51
CA ASP A 387 -4.85 -27.31 16.65
C ASP A 387 -4.57 -27.05 15.15
N SER A 388 -3.43 -26.46 14.79
CA SER A 388 -3.09 -26.17 13.39
C SER A 388 -2.85 -27.46 12.63
N LYS A 389 -3.45 -27.57 11.45
CA LYS A 389 -3.24 -28.70 10.54
C LYS A 389 -1.89 -28.64 9.86
N VAL A 390 -1.36 -29.80 9.47
CA VAL A 390 -0.12 -29.91 8.70
C VAL A 390 -0.13 -29.00 7.46
N GLU A 391 -1.19 -29.01 6.65
CA GLU A 391 -1.31 -28.14 5.46
C GLU A 391 -1.21 -26.65 5.83
N GLN A 392 -1.83 -26.23 6.93
CA GLN A 392 -1.78 -24.83 7.38
C GLN A 392 -0.37 -24.43 7.83
N ILE A 393 0.37 -25.33 8.48
CA ILE A 393 1.75 -25.10 8.91
C ILE A 393 2.66 -24.99 7.68
N GLU A 394 2.48 -25.87 6.69
CA GLU A 394 3.21 -25.83 5.42
C GLU A 394 2.98 -24.53 4.67
N ASP A 395 1.72 -24.14 4.46
CA ASP A 395 1.35 -22.88 3.80
C ASP A 395 1.92 -21.67 4.54
N THR A 396 1.89 -21.69 5.88
CA THR A 396 2.45 -20.63 6.72
C THR A 396 3.97 -20.53 6.58
N LEU A 397 4.67 -21.66 6.56
CA LEU A 397 6.11 -21.73 6.42
C LEU A 397 6.56 -21.30 5.02
N LEU A 398 5.92 -21.82 3.98
CA LEU A 398 6.22 -21.45 2.58
C LEU A 398 5.94 -19.96 2.32
N LYS A 399 4.82 -19.44 2.83
CA LYS A 399 4.53 -18.00 2.75
C LYS A 399 5.58 -17.16 3.49
N HIS A 400 6.06 -17.63 4.65
CA HIS A 400 7.13 -16.93 5.37
C HIS A 400 8.41 -16.86 4.54
N LEU A 401 8.78 -17.97 3.90
CA LEU A 401 9.94 -18.06 3.04
C LEU A 401 9.80 -17.16 1.81
N ASP A 402 8.63 -17.14 1.16
CA ASP A 402 8.34 -16.28 0.01
C ASP A 402 8.46 -14.79 0.34
N LEU A 403 7.95 -14.35 1.50
CA LEU A 403 8.02 -12.96 1.93
C LEU A 403 9.44 -12.49 2.30
N ASN A 404 10.38 -13.42 2.46
CA ASN A 404 11.77 -13.15 2.80
C ASN A 404 12.74 -13.51 1.67
N ASP A 405 12.26 -13.48 0.42
CA ASP A 405 13.03 -13.75 -0.81
C ASP A 405 13.71 -15.14 -0.84
N ASN A 406 13.16 -16.11 -0.12
CA ASN A 406 13.69 -17.47 0.04
C ASN A 406 12.65 -18.52 -0.41
N SER A 407 11.91 -18.29 -1.49
CA SER A 407 10.90 -19.23 -1.99
C SER A 407 11.46 -20.63 -2.24
N LEU A 408 10.88 -21.65 -1.58
CA LEU A 408 11.27 -23.06 -1.68
C LEU A 408 10.06 -23.94 -2.00
N GLN A 409 10.31 -25.18 -2.42
CA GLN A 409 9.28 -26.22 -2.61
C GLN A 409 9.38 -27.25 -1.48
N ILE A 410 8.25 -27.63 -0.87
CA ILE A 410 8.19 -28.39 0.40
C ILE A 410 8.96 -29.73 0.41
N ASN A 411 9.25 -30.34 -0.74
CA ASN A 411 9.99 -31.59 -0.84
C ASN A 411 11.21 -31.51 -1.76
N SER A 412 11.74 -30.30 -2.00
CA SER A 412 13.01 -30.11 -2.70
C SER A 412 14.21 -30.30 -1.78
N GLU A 413 15.37 -30.57 -2.38
CA GLU A 413 16.64 -30.71 -1.68
C GLU A 413 16.97 -29.46 -0.86
N GLU A 414 16.67 -28.29 -1.41
CA GLU A 414 16.88 -26.99 -0.76
C GLU A 414 15.97 -26.81 0.46
N PHE A 415 14.71 -27.26 0.40
CA PHE A 415 13.82 -27.21 1.56
C PHE A 415 14.26 -28.18 2.65
N ALA A 416 14.63 -29.40 2.30
CA ALA A 416 15.15 -30.37 3.28
C ALA A 416 16.44 -29.86 3.96
N ALA A 417 17.33 -29.22 3.19
CA ALA A 417 18.53 -28.57 3.73
C ALA A 417 18.19 -27.36 4.61
N PHE A 418 17.25 -26.51 4.18
CA PHE A 418 16.74 -25.40 4.98
C PHE A 418 16.16 -25.89 6.31
N ALA A 419 15.23 -26.84 6.27
CA ALA A 419 14.59 -27.42 7.45
C ALA A 419 15.63 -27.98 8.43
N LEU A 420 16.69 -28.62 7.93
CA LEU A 420 17.70 -29.26 8.76
C LEU A 420 18.59 -28.21 9.43
N ASN A 421 19.02 -27.21 8.66
CA ASN A 421 19.77 -26.08 9.19
C ASN A 421 18.92 -25.21 10.13
N GLN A 422 17.62 -25.08 9.88
CA GLN A 422 16.70 -24.43 10.81
C GLN A 422 16.63 -25.19 12.12
N MET A 423 16.54 -26.53 12.08
CA MET A 423 16.50 -27.35 13.28
C MET A 423 17.84 -27.35 14.06
N LEU A 424 18.98 -27.35 13.37
CA LEU A 424 20.30 -27.36 14.00
C LEU A 424 20.79 -25.98 14.46
N GLU A 425 20.54 -24.93 13.67
CA GLU A 425 21.26 -23.66 13.76
C GLU A 425 20.37 -22.42 13.88
N ASP A 426 19.03 -22.54 13.81
CA ASP A 426 18.13 -21.38 13.67
C ASP A 426 18.50 -20.50 12.47
N ALA A 427 18.74 -21.12 11.31
CA ALA A 427 19.26 -20.47 10.11
C ALA A 427 18.45 -19.22 9.66
N ASP A 428 17.13 -19.25 9.83
CA ASP A 428 16.25 -18.08 9.75
C ASP A 428 15.93 -17.59 11.17
N GLU A 429 16.61 -16.51 11.57
CA GLU A 429 16.44 -15.84 12.87
C GLU A 429 15.02 -15.26 13.04
N GLU A 430 14.39 -14.82 11.94
CA GLU A 430 13.05 -14.21 11.98
C GLU A 430 11.99 -15.30 12.20
N LEU A 431 12.14 -16.47 11.58
CA LEU A 431 11.31 -17.64 11.86
C LEU A 431 11.50 -18.14 13.30
N ALA A 432 12.75 -18.22 13.76
CA ALA A 432 13.09 -18.66 15.11
C ALA A 432 12.60 -17.70 16.22
N ALA A 433 12.47 -16.41 15.89
CA ALA A 433 11.97 -15.39 16.81
C ALA A 433 10.45 -15.41 17.00
N ARG A 434 9.70 -16.20 16.20
CA ARG A 434 8.25 -16.28 16.33
C ARG A 434 7.84 -16.91 17.66
N SER A 435 6.73 -16.44 18.21
CA SER A 435 6.20 -16.95 19.48
C SER A 435 5.51 -18.33 19.36
N ASP A 436 5.28 -18.84 18.14
CA ASP A 436 4.79 -20.20 17.82
C ASP A 436 5.88 -21.09 17.24
N TYR A 437 7.17 -20.71 17.37
CA TYR A 437 8.25 -21.45 16.72
C TYR A 437 8.30 -22.93 17.12
N GLU A 438 7.89 -23.28 18.34
CA GLU A 438 7.83 -24.68 18.79
C GLU A 438 6.88 -25.55 17.92
N ILE A 439 5.78 -24.99 17.43
CA ILE A 439 4.86 -25.68 16.49
C ILE A 439 5.55 -25.95 15.14
N ILE A 440 6.35 -25.00 14.67
CA ILE A 440 7.15 -25.18 13.45
C ILE A 440 8.19 -26.29 13.67
N THR A 441 8.85 -26.33 14.84
CA THR A 441 9.83 -27.38 15.13
C THR A 441 9.20 -28.76 15.28
N ASP A 442 7.96 -28.85 15.79
CA ASP A 442 7.19 -30.09 15.79
C ASP A 442 6.96 -30.59 14.36
N TYR A 443 6.40 -29.73 13.51
CA TYR A 443 6.18 -30.03 12.11
C TYR A 443 7.47 -30.46 11.41
N LEU A 444 8.56 -29.71 11.57
CA LEU A 444 9.84 -30.05 10.93
C LEU A 444 10.39 -31.40 11.42
N SER A 445 10.17 -31.77 12.67
CA SER A 445 10.59 -33.08 13.20
C SER A 445 9.76 -34.24 12.63
N GLU A 446 8.45 -34.03 12.44
CA GLU A 446 7.58 -34.99 11.73
C GLU A 446 7.93 -35.08 10.25
N TYR A 447 8.20 -33.94 9.61
CA TYR A 447 8.64 -33.86 8.22
C TYR A 447 9.88 -34.72 7.98
N PHE A 448 10.92 -34.62 8.83
CA PHE A 448 12.11 -35.46 8.70
C PHE A 448 11.82 -36.94 8.93
N ASN A 449 10.93 -37.24 9.86
CA ASN A 449 10.52 -38.61 10.11
C ASN A 449 9.87 -39.20 8.85
N ALA A 450 8.89 -38.50 8.28
CA ALA A 450 8.17 -38.92 7.07
C ALA A 450 9.03 -38.91 5.80
N LEU A 451 9.93 -37.94 5.63
CA LEU A 451 10.81 -37.82 4.46
C LEU A 451 11.65 -39.08 4.25
N THR A 452 12.14 -39.69 5.34
CA THR A 452 12.90 -40.95 5.23
C THR A 452 12.03 -42.17 4.90
N GLU A 453 10.72 -42.12 5.15
CA GLU A 453 9.75 -43.16 4.81
C GLU A 453 9.24 -43.05 3.37
N SER A 454 9.13 -41.82 2.86
CA SER A 454 8.61 -41.50 1.53
C SER A 454 9.60 -41.76 0.40
N ILE A 455 10.85 -42.12 0.72
CA ILE A 455 11.87 -42.54 -0.26
C ILE A 455 11.52 -43.95 -0.75
N SER A 456 10.53 -43.97 -1.63
CA SER A 456 10.05 -45.12 -2.37
C SER A 456 10.23 -44.88 -3.87
N PRO A 457 10.51 -45.93 -4.66
CA PRO A 457 10.48 -45.90 -6.11
C PRO A 457 9.16 -45.31 -6.62
N PRO A 458 9.16 -44.58 -7.76
CA PRO A 458 7.92 -44.10 -8.36
C PRO A 458 6.94 -45.27 -8.55
N GLU A 459 5.63 -45.02 -8.42
CA GLU A 459 4.56 -46.02 -8.65
C GLU A 459 4.72 -46.81 -9.96
N MET A 460 5.44 -46.26 -10.94
CA MET A 460 5.72 -46.91 -12.22
C MET A 460 6.65 -48.14 -12.14
N ILE A 461 7.22 -48.46 -10.98
CA ILE A 461 8.18 -49.56 -10.80
C ILE A 461 7.57 -50.69 -9.95
N ASP A 462 6.44 -51.24 -10.41
CA ASP A 462 5.92 -52.52 -9.91
C ASP A 462 6.74 -53.68 -10.52
N ILE A 463 8.01 -53.79 -10.09
CA ILE A 463 8.90 -54.84 -10.58
C ILE A 463 8.60 -56.16 -9.86
N GLU A 464 7.82 -57.02 -10.52
CA GLU A 464 7.73 -58.43 -10.15
C GLU A 464 8.86 -59.24 -10.83
N GLY A 465 9.76 -59.83 -10.05
CA GLY A 465 10.89 -60.60 -10.55
C GLY A 465 11.64 -61.40 -9.49
N GLU A 466 12.54 -62.29 -9.93
CA GLU A 466 13.45 -63.01 -9.02
C GLU A 466 14.52 -62.05 -8.48
N GLN A 467 14.71 -62.04 -7.15
CA GLN A 467 15.69 -61.17 -6.47
C GLN A 467 16.97 -61.92 -6.11
N GLU A 468 18.11 -61.32 -6.44
CA GLU A 468 19.41 -61.63 -5.86
C GLU A 468 19.81 -60.53 -4.89
N VAL A 469 20.19 -60.91 -3.66
CA VAL A 469 20.33 -59.98 -2.52
C VAL A 469 21.72 -60.11 -1.90
N PHE A 470 22.42 -58.98 -1.78
CA PHE A 470 23.76 -58.89 -1.23
C PHE A 470 23.82 -57.89 -0.07
N SER A 471 24.56 -58.26 0.98
CA SER A 471 24.95 -57.31 2.03
C SER A 471 26.12 -56.44 1.56
N PRO A 472 26.20 -55.17 1.99
CA PRO A 472 27.33 -54.30 1.74
C PRO A 472 28.62 -54.92 2.24
N ILE A 473 29.71 -54.72 1.50
CA ILE A 473 31.03 -55.22 1.86
C ILE A 473 31.55 -54.42 3.06
N ILE A 474 32.10 -55.12 4.06
CA ILE A 474 32.77 -54.49 5.20
C ILE A 474 34.07 -53.86 4.69
N ASP A 475 34.32 -52.61 5.05
CA ASP A 475 35.57 -51.93 4.73
C ASP A 475 36.71 -52.54 5.56
N GLU A 476 37.58 -53.32 4.91
CA GLU A 476 38.74 -53.93 5.55
C GLU A 476 39.95 -52.98 5.62
N ASP A 477 39.95 -51.92 4.83
CA ASP A 477 41.04 -50.93 4.71
C ASP A 477 40.80 -49.74 5.65
N LEU A 478 40.71 -50.04 6.95
CA LEU A 478 40.49 -49.03 8.00
C LEU A 478 41.77 -48.76 8.77
N ASN A 479 42.13 -47.48 8.88
CA ASN A 479 43.21 -47.05 9.78
C ASN A 479 42.70 -47.01 11.22
N ILE A 480 43.02 -48.04 12.00
CA ILE A 480 42.57 -48.18 13.39
C ILE A 480 43.54 -47.46 14.32
N GLU A 481 43.05 -46.38 14.94
CA GLU A 481 43.76 -45.63 15.97
C GLU A 481 43.26 -46.01 17.38
N ASP A 482 44.09 -45.72 18.39
CA ASP A 482 43.67 -45.86 19.79
C ASP A 482 42.50 -44.91 20.11
N ILE A 483 41.52 -45.43 20.84
CA ILE A 483 40.37 -44.64 21.26
C ILE A 483 40.78 -43.74 22.42
N ILE A 484 40.55 -42.44 22.26
CA ILE A 484 40.67 -41.45 23.33
C ILE A 484 39.30 -41.37 24.04
N ASP A 485 39.24 -41.94 25.25
CA ASP A 485 38.04 -42.04 26.11
C ASP A 485 38.41 -41.58 27.54
N GLU A 486 38.53 -40.28 27.74
CA GLU A 486 38.80 -39.69 29.06
C GLU A 486 37.53 -39.70 29.92
N ASP A 487 37.62 -40.28 31.11
CA ASP A 487 36.50 -40.37 32.04
C ASP A 487 36.39 -39.10 32.89
N PHE A 488 35.19 -38.55 32.99
CA PHE A 488 34.90 -37.29 33.68
C PHE A 488 33.59 -37.42 34.45
N SER A 489 33.57 -36.92 35.68
CA SER A 489 32.31 -36.73 36.41
C SER A 489 31.58 -35.49 35.90
N ASP A 490 30.25 -35.42 36.13
CA ASP A 490 29.45 -34.24 35.79
C ASP A 490 30.02 -32.94 36.41
N GLU A 491 30.70 -33.03 37.57
CA GLU A 491 31.34 -31.89 38.24
C GLU A 491 32.63 -31.41 37.54
N ASP A 492 33.30 -32.28 36.78
CA ASP A 492 34.55 -31.97 36.08
C ASP A 492 34.32 -31.18 34.79
N ILE A 493 33.10 -31.25 34.23
CA ILE A 493 32.71 -30.68 32.94
C ILE A 493 32.15 -29.27 33.18
N THR A 494 32.89 -28.24 32.76
CA THR A 494 32.46 -26.83 32.82
C THR A 494 31.86 -26.37 31.49
N ASP A 495 31.06 -25.32 31.50
CA ASP A 495 30.43 -24.75 30.29
C ASP A 495 31.41 -24.00 29.36
N ASP A 496 32.73 -24.11 29.60
CA ASP A 496 33.73 -23.45 28.76
C ASP A 496 33.74 -24.08 27.35
N GLU A 497 33.44 -23.27 26.33
CA GLU A 497 33.44 -23.65 24.91
C GLU A 497 34.88 -23.85 24.41
N GLU A 498 35.45 -25.05 24.54
CA GLU A 498 36.69 -25.39 23.85
C GLU A 498 36.40 -25.78 22.39
N ASN A 499 36.55 -24.83 21.46
CA ASN A 499 36.26 -25.04 20.05
C ASN A 499 37.34 -25.88 19.37
N ALA A 500 37.02 -27.13 19.05
CA ALA A 500 37.65 -27.85 17.95
C ALA A 500 36.54 -28.28 16.98
N GLU A 501 36.55 -27.69 15.78
CA GLU A 501 35.68 -28.06 14.66
C GLU A 501 36.57 -28.25 13.42
N GLU A 502 36.82 -29.50 13.05
CA GLU A 502 37.44 -29.84 11.77
C GLU A 502 36.32 -30.16 10.75
N LYS A 503 36.15 -29.24 9.79
CA LYS A 503 35.46 -29.46 8.52
C LYS A 503 36.53 -29.55 7.42
N GLU A 504 36.40 -30.47 6.47
CA GLU A 504 37.23 -30.49 5.25
C GLU A 504 36.41 -30.03 4.03
N GLU A 505 37.05 -29.34 3.09
CA GLU A 505 36.48 -28.91 1.80
C GLU A 505 36.29 -30.11 0.85
N GLU A 506 35.26 -30.05 -0.01
CA GLU A 506 34.90 -31.08 -0.98
C GLU A 506 36.09 -31.52 -1.85
N VAL A 507 36.48 -32.78 -1.71
CA VAL A 507 37.41 -33.43 -2.64
C VAL A 507 36.58 -34.20 -3.67
N ASN A 508 36.71 -33.81 -4.94
CA ASN A 508 36.07 -34.47 -6.08
C ASN A 508 36.36 -35.98 -6.07
N SER A 509 35.31 -36.79 -6.14
CA SER A 509 35.37 -38.24 -6.06
C SER A 509 36.01 -38.84 -7.32
N GLU A 510 37.16 -39.51 -7.17
CA GLU A 510 37.63 -40.48 -8.17
C GLU A 510 36.93 -41.83 -7.92
N ASN A 511 36.37 -42.38 -9.00
CA ASN A 511 35.63 -43.64 -9.06
C ASN A 511 36.37 -44.79 -8.37
N ILE A 512 35.73 -45.40 -7.39
CA ILE A 512 36.15 -46.69 -6.82
C ILE A 512 35.53 -47.79 -7.68
N ASP A 513 36.40 -48.68 -8.17
CA ASP A 513 36.18 -49.75 -9.14
C ASP A 513 34.90 -50.59 -8.85
N GLU A 514 33.85 -50.34 -9.63
CA GLU A 514 32.61 -51.12 -9.64
C GLU A 514 32.83 -52.44 -10.38
N ASN A 515 33.17 -53.51 -9.67
CA ASN A 515 33.15 -54.84 -10.26
C ASN A 515 32.70 -55.88 -9.23
N TYR A 516 31.38 -56.01 -9.07
CA TYR A 516 30.80 -56.99 -8.14
C TYR A 516 29.76 -57.92 -8.77
N LEU A 517 29.97 -58.35 -10.02
CA LEU A 517 29.04 -59.28 -10.67
C LEU A 517 29.76 -60.46 -11.32
N VAL A 518 29.77 -61.57 -10.61
CA VAL A 518 30.10 -62.86 -11.21
C VAL A 518 28.84 -63.35 -11.94
N GLY A 519 28.71 -63.04 -13.23
CA GLY A 519 27.78 -63.73 -14.13
C GLY A 519 26.63 -62.92 -14.75
N ILE A 520 26.48 -61.63 -14.42
CA ILE A 520 25.50 -60.72 -15.06
C ILE A 520 26.25 -59.73 -15.96
N PRO A 521 25.96 -59.64 -17.28
CA PRO A 521 26.57 -58.64 -18.14
C PRO A 521 26.16 -57.22 -17.73
N GLU A 522 27.13 -56.34 -17.51
CA GLU A 522 26.93 -54.94 -17.07
C GLU A 522 25.94 -54.17 -17.96
N LYS A 523 25.98 -54.42 -19.27
CA LYS A 523 25.06 -53.85 -20.27
C LYS A 523 23.57 -54.18 -20.05
N ASP A 524 23.27 -55.21 -19.25
CA ASP A 524 21.91 -55.69 -19.00
C ASP A 524 21.40 -55.19 -17.62
N ILE A 525 22.14 -54.28 -16.97
CA ILE A 525 21.83 -53.71 -15.65
C ILE A 525 21.34 -52.28 -15.81
N ILE A 526 20.23 -51.96 -15.14
CA ILE A 526 19.72 -50.61 -14.97
C ILE A 526 19.88 -50.26 -13.49
N ASP A 527 20.77 -49.32 -13.18
CA ASP A 527 20.94 -48.82 -11.82
C ASP A 527 19.85 -47.79 -11.50
N VAL A 528 19.07 -48.07 -10.47
CA VAL A 528 17.98 -47.21 -9.95
C VAL A 528 18.16 -46.97 -8.45
N THR A 529 19.41 -46.85 -8.00
CA THR A 529 19.75 -46.60 -6.60
C THR A 529 19.37 -45.19 -6.13
N ASP A 530 19.47 -44.19 -7.02
CA ASP A 530 19.17 -42.78 -6.74
C ASP A 530 17.73 -42.41 -7.09
N ILE A 531 16.76 -42.98 -6.36
CA ILE A 531 15.37 -42.53 -6.47
C ILE A 531 15.17 -41.31 -5.57
N GLN A 532 14.69 -40.22 -6.17
CA GLN A 532 14.25 -39.01 -5.46
C GLN A 532 12.72 -38.99 -5.34
N PRO A 533 12.16 -38.49 -4.23
CA PRO A 533 10.72 -38.31 -4.08
C PRO A 533 10.22 -37.18 -5.01
N ASP A 534 8.90 -37.11 -5.25
CA ASP A 534 8.32 -36.01 -6.04
C ASP A 534 8.48 -34.69 -5.27
N PRO A 535 9.19 -33.68 -5.82
CA PRO A 535 9.45 -32.43 -5.12
C PRO A 535 8.19 -31.59 -4.84
N ASN A 536 7.04 -31.94 -5.44
CA ASN A 536 5.77 -31.24 -5.27
C ASN A 536 4.83 -31.89 -4.26
N ILE A 537 5.18 -33.07 -3.73
CA ILE A 537 4.35 -33.81 -2.78
C ILE A 537 5.01 -33.75 -1.42
N SER A 538 4.29 -33.26 -0.41
CA SER A 538 4.81 -33.24 0.96
C SER A 538 5.09 -34.68 1.43
N PRO A 539 6.18 -34.93 2.18
CA PRO A 539 6.33 -36.19 2.91
C PRO A 539 5.17 -36.51 3.85
N LEU A 540 4.42 -35.49 4.29
CA LEU A 540 3.25 -35.58 5.16
C LEU A 540 1.93 -35.41 4.39
N GLU A 541 1.88 -35.80 3.10
CA GLU A 541 0.70 -35.64 2.26
C GLU A 541 -0.54 -36.36 2.83
N GLU A 542 -0.37 -37.55 3.42
CA GLU A 542 -1.47 -38.30 4.03
C GLU A 542 -1.97 -37.64 5.33
N GLU A 543 -1.10 -36.88 6.00
CA GLU A 543 -1.32 -36.24 7.28
C GLU A 543 -1.76 -34.77 7.16
N LYS A 544 -1.93 -34.22 5.95
CA LYS A 544 -2.28 -32.81 5.72
C LYS A 544 -3.46 -32.28 6.54
N GLU A 545 -4.46 -33.13 6.77
CA GLU A 545 -5.67 -32.81 7.52
C GLU A 545 -5.56 -33.04 9.03
N SER A 546 -4.49 -33.72 9.47
CA SER A 546 -4.20 -33.99 10.89
C SER A 546 -3.66 -32.73 11.54
N THR A 547 -4.02 -32.54 12.80
CA THR A 547 -3.44 -31.49 13.65
C THR A 547 -2.03 -31.87 14.08
N ILE A 548 -1.21 -30.88 14.37
CA ILE A 548 0.13 -31.15 14.91
C ILE A 548 0.08 -31.80 16.29
N GLU A 549 -0.94 -31.50 17.12
CA GLU A 549 -1.17 -32.18 18.40
C GLU A 549 -1.36 -33.69 18.22
N GLU A 550 -2.16 -34.11 17.23
CA GLU A 550 -2.37 -35.54 16.94
C GLU A 550 -1.07 -36.25 16.52
N LEU A 551 -0.23 -35.60 15.71
CA LEU A 551 1.08 -36.16 15.34
C LEU A 551 2.04 -36.22 16.52
N ASN A 552 2.04 -35.17 17.36
CA ASN A 552 2.84 -35.12 18.58
C ASN A 552 2.47 -36.26 19.54
N ASP A 553 1.18 -36.57 19.69
CA ASP A 553 0.71 -37.69 20.49
C ASP A 553 1.26 -39.02 19.95
N ILE A 554 1.22 -39.24 18.63
CA ILE A 554 1.78 -40.43 17.98
C ILE A 554 3.29 -40.53 18.26
N ALA A 555 4.02 -39.44 18.07
CA ALA A 555 5.46 -39.37 18.29
C ALA A 555 5.83 -39.73 19.74
N GLN A 556 5.08 -39.23 20.73
CA GLN A 556 5.32 -39.55 22.13
C GLN A 556 5.21 -41.06 22.43
N TYR A 557 4.34 -41.79 21.74
CA TYR A 557 4.23 -43.25 21.88
C TYR A 557 5.36 -44.01 21.17
N GLU A 558 5.88 -43.46 20.07
CA GLU A 558 6.92 -44.09 19.25
C GLU A 558 8.33 -43.85 19.78
N GLU A 559 8.56 -42.73 20.47
CA GLU A 559 9.87 -42.38 21.03
C GLU A 559 10.21 -43.24 22.26
N VAL A 560 11.21 -44.10 22.10
CA VAL A 560 11.55 -45.10 23.12
C VAL A 560 12.67 -44.66 24.06
N GLU A 561 12.55 -45.06 25.32
CA GLU A 561 13.65 -45.11 26.28
C GLU A 561 13.75 -46.49 26.91
N ASN A 562 14.98 -46.97 27.09
CA ASN A 562 15.22 -48.22 27.79
C ASN A 562 16.42 -48.06 28.73
N ASN A 563 16.14 -47.34 29.81
CA ASN A 563 17.09 -47.08 30.90
C ASN A 563 17.43 -48.35 31.72
N GLY A 564 16.78 -49.50 31.44
CA GLY A 564 16.80 -50.70 32.26
C GLY A 564 17.64 -51.87 31.74
N LEU A 565 18.21 -51.80 30.52
CA LEU A 565 19.16 -52.80 30.02
C LEU A 565 20.53 -52.61 30.67
N VAL A 566 20.61 -52.88 31.97
CA VAL A 566 21.87 -53.09 32.69
C VAL A 566 21.96 -54.58 32.95
N ASP A 567 22.97 -55.25 32.42
CA ASP A 567 23.22 -56.63 32.85
C ASP A 567 23.63 -56.61 34.33
N GLU A 568 23.40 -57.72 35.02
CA GLU A 568 23.70 -57.95 36.44
C GLU A 568 25.18 -57.75 36.83
N ASN A 569 26.07 -57.43 35.87
CA ASN A 569 27.50 -57.14 36.06
C ASN A 569 27.96 -55.79 35.46
N GLY A 570 27.06 -54.94 34.97
CA GLY A 570 27.40 -53.63 34.38
C GLY A 570 28.20 -53.68 33.06
N LEU A 571 28.29 -54.83 32.40
CA LEU A 571 28.97 -54.99 31.12
C LEU A 571 27.94 -55.29 30.05
N LEU A 572 27.69 -54.32 29.15
CA LEU A 572 26.94 -54.60 27.94
C LEU A 572 27.54 -55.83 27.26
N LYS A 573 26.70 -56.80 26.88
CA LYS A 573 27.08 -57.86 25.95
C LYS A 573 27.34 -57.22 24.57
N ALA A 574 28.43 -56.48 24.46
CA ALA A 574 29.00 -55.96 23.23
C ALA A 574 29.61 -57.10 22.39
N SER A 575 28.95 -58.27 22.33
CA SER A 575 29.41 -59.35 21.49
C SER A 575 29.28 -58.92 20.02
N GLY A 576 30.42 -58.73 19.36
CA GLY A 576 30.47 -58.43 17.93
C GLY A 576 30.47 -56.95 17.56
N TYR A 577 30.62 -56.01 18.50
CA TYR A 577 30.86 -54.59 18.15
C TYR A 577 32.28 -54.16 18.51
N ASN A 578 32.97 -53.55 17.56
CA ASN A 578 34.31 -53.02 17.66
C ASN A 578 34.25 -51.50 17.47
N ARG A 579 34.34 -50.77 18.58
CA ARG A 579 34.32 -49.31 18.62
C ARG A 579 35.42 -48.70 17.76
N SER A 580 36.64 -49.25 17.81
CA SER A 580 37.78 -48.72 17.07
C SER A 580 37.56 -48.82 15.56
N LYS A 581 36.94 -49.91 15.07
CA LYS A 581 36.55 -50.04 13.65
C LYS A 581 35.45 -49.07 13.26
N ALA A 582 34.43 -48.91 14.09
CA ALA A 582 33.34 -47.97 13.82
C ALA A 582 33.86 -46.51 13.74
N ILE A 583 34.74 -46.12 14.67
CA ILE A 583 35.38 -44.80 14.69
C ILE A 583 36.32 -44.61 13.50
N ALA A 584 37.12 -45.63 13.15
CA ALA A 584 37.98 -45.59 11.98
C ALA A 584 37.18 -45.44 10.68
N TYR A 585 36.05 -46.15 10.56
CA TYR A 585 35.13 -45.99 9.45
C TYR A 585 34.57 -44.57 9.41
N ALA A 586 34.10 -44.05 10.55
CA ALA A 586 33.57 -42.70 10.65
C ALA A 586 34.61 -41.66 10.20
N LYS A 587 35.84 -41.74 10.71
CA LYS A 587 36.95 -40.85 10.33
C LYS A 587 37.36 -40.97 8.86
N LYS A 588 37.20 -42.14 8.24
CA LYS A 588 37.52 -42.36 6.81
C LYS A 588 36.44 -41.80 5.89
N TRP A 589 35.16 -41.92 6.27
CA TRP A 589 34.03 -41.65 5.39
C TRP A 589 33.28 -40.35 5.70
N TYR A 590 33.56 -39.64 6.80
CA TYR A 590 32.77 -38.46 7.22
C TYR A 590 32.54 -37.38 6.13
N ASN A 591 33.46 -37.23 5.15
CA ASN A 591 33.39 -36.23 4.08
C ASN A 591 33.16 -36.84 2.68
N LYS A 592 32.82 -38.12 2.58
CA LYS A 592 32.54 -38.79 1.30
C LYS A 592 31.46 -39.86 1.44
N ARG A 593 30.92 -40.34 0.33
CA ARG A 593 29.85 -41.35 0.33
C ARG A 593 30.38 -42.70 -0.11
N ASN A 594 30.04 -43.75 0.63
CA ASN A 594 30.45 -45.11 0.31
C ASN A 594 29.44 -45.69 -0.70
N PRO A 595 29.87 -46.03 -1.94
CA PRO A 595 28.97 -46.44 -3.02
C PRO A 595 28.25 -47.78 -2.77
N ASN A 596 28.64 -48.52 -1.73
CA ASN A 596 27.93 -49.73 -1.32
C ASN A 596 26.62 -49.44 -0.55
N TYR A 597 26.36 -48.17 -0.24
CA TYR A 597 25.18 -47.71 0.47
C TYR A 597 24.49 -46.63 -0.33
N ARG A 598 23.19 -46.48 -0.07
CA ARG A 598 22.39 -45.45 -0.72
C ARG A 598 22.91 -44.08 -0.30
N ASN A 599 23.03 -43.18 -1.28
CA ASN A 599 23.39 -41.80 -1.02
C ASN A 599 22.14 -40.98 -0.69
N TYR A 600 22.13 -40.32 0.46
CA TYR A 600 21.08 -39.40 0.88
C TYR A 600 21.62 -37.97 1.04
N SER A 601 22.76 -37.64 0.41
CA SER A 601 23.34 -36.28 0.43
C SER A 601 22.33 -35.21 0.03
N ASP A 602 21.40 -35.59 -0.84
CA ASP A 602 20.48 -34.69 -1.51
C ASP A 602 19.16 -34.53 -0.73
N SER A 603 18.91 -35.36 0.30
CA SER A 603 17.58 -35.46 0.95
C SER A 603 17.58 -35.40 2.48
N SER A 604 18.57 -34.76 3.12
CA SER A 604 18.69 -34.60 4.59
C SER A 604 18.71 -35.89 5.46
N GLY A 605 18.52 -37.08 4.87
CA GLY A 605 18.40 -38.38 5.56
C GLY A 605 19.72 -39.10 5.83
N ASP A 606 20.86 -38.54 5.44
CA ASP A 606 22.13 -39.28 5.48
C ASP A 606 22.74 -39.44 6.87
N CYS A 607 22.25 -38.70 7.87
CA CYS A 607 22.82 -38.72 9.21
C CYS A 607 22.73 -40.11 9.88
N THR A 608 21.55 -40.73 9.88
CA THR A 608 21.35 -42.06 10.45
C THR A 608 21.86 -43.15 9.52
N ASN A 609 21.79 -42.96 8.19
CA ASN A 609 22.41 -43.86 7.22
C ASN A 609 23.92 -44.02 7.50
N PHE A 610 24.64 -42.91 7.66
CA PHE A 610 26.06 -42.90 7.99
C PHE A 610 26.37 -43.58 9.33
N VAL A 611 25.59 -43.27 10.36
CA VAL A 611 25.74 -43.91 11.67
C VAL A 611 25.51 -45.43 11.58
N SER A 612 24.51 -45.88 10.81
CA SER A 612 24.25 -47.30 10.57
C SER A 612 25.43 -47.97 9.85
N GLN A 613 26.03 -47.30 8.86
CA GLN A 613 27.26 -47.76 8.20
C GLN A 613 28.42 -47.93 9.20
N CYS A 614 28.62 -46.95 10.10
CA CYS A 614 29.64 -47.03 11.14
C CYS A 614 29.42 -48.24 12.06
N ILE A 615 28.16 -48.51 12.42
CA ILE A 615 27.80 -49.64 13.29
C ILE A 615 28.01 -50.99 12.58
N TYR A 616 27.63 -51.08 11.32
CA TYR A 616 27.82 -52.28 10.50
C TYR A 616 29.30 -52.59 10.29
N ASN A 617 30.11 -51.59 9.95
CA ASN A 617 31.57 -51.75 9.80
C ASN A 617 32.28 -51.93 11.16
N GLY A 618 31.62 -51.54 12.26
CA GLY A 618 31.97 -51.93 13.62
C GLY A 618 31.70 -53.40 13.94
N GLY A 619 31.01 -54.15 13.07
CA GLY A 619 30.82 -55.60 13.17
C GLY A 619 29.42 -56.06 13.59
N LYS A 620 28.47 -55.14 13.81
CA LYS A 620 27.07 -55.54 14.02
C LYS A 620 26.50 -56.12 12.73
N LYS A 621 25.74 -57.21 12.86
CA LYS A 621 25.12 -57.90 11.72
C LYS A 621 23.74 -57.33 11.42
N GLU A 622 23.40 -57.28 10.14
CA GLU A 622 22.06 -56.92 9.69
C GLU A 622 21.01 -57.94 10.15
N VAL A 623 19.80 -57.43 10.38
CA VAL A 623 18.59 -58.23 10.65
C VAL A 623 17.64 -57.98 9.49
N LYS A 624 17.75 -58.77 8.42
CA LYS A 624 17.01 -58.55 7.16
C LYS A 624 15.72 -59.35 7.04
N ILE A 625 14.90 -58.98 6.06
CA ILE A 625 13.71 -59.70 5.60
C ILE A 625 14.06 -60.37 4.26
N THR A 626 13.58 -61.59 4.01
CA THR A 626 13.75 -62.27 2.72
C THR A 626 12.38 -62.71 2.17
N PRO A 627 12.00 -62.34 0.94
CA PRO A 627 12.71 -61.42 0.02
C PRO A 627 12.80 -59.99 0.59
N VAL A 628 13.72 -59.19 0.06
CA VAL A 628 13.92 -57.81 0.53
C VAL A 628 12.88 -56.92 -0.15
N PRO A 629 12.06 -56.16 0.61
CA PRO A 629 11.11 -55.24 0.01
C PRO A 629 11.81 -54.20 -0.87
N TYR A 630 11.19 -53.84 -1.98
CA TYR A 630 11.67 -52.78 -2.85
C TYR A 630 11.48 -51.42 -2.15
N GLY A 631 12.46 -50.51 -2.27
CA GLY A 631 12.44 -49.21 -1.61
C GLY A 631 12.78 -49.27 -0.12
N THR A 632 12.32 -48.24 0.62
CA THR A 632 12.52 -48.15 2.07
C THR A 632 11.37 -48.83 2.80
N LYS A 633 11.67 -49.85 3.61
CA LYS A 633 10.66 -50.58 4.39
C LYS A 633 10.47 -49.97 5.77
N LYS A 634 9.28 -49.42 6.06
CA LYS A 634 8.88 -49.06 7.44
C LYS A 634 8.90 -50.28 8.37
N THR A 635 9.85 -50.30 9.31
CA THR A 635 10.01 -51.38 10.30
C THR A 635 11.01 -51.01 11.41
N THR A 636 10.65 -51.35 12.65
CA THR A 636 11.56 -51.32 13.82
C THR A 636 12.07 -52.71 14.18
N LYS A 637 11.69 -53.77 13.45
CA LYS A 637 12.06 -55.18 13.75
C LYS A 637 13.28 -55.67 13.00
N HIS A 638 13.60 -54.99 11.90
CA HIS A 638 14.66 -55.33 10.97
C HIS A 638 15.56 -54.11 10.82
N TRP A 639 16.85 -54.33 10.57
CA TRP A 639 17.87 -53.30 10.37
C TRP A 639 18.82 -53.77 9.28
N PHE A 640 18.69 -53.19 8.08
CA PHE A 640 19.44 -53.61 6.90
C PHE A 640 19.55 -52.50 5.85
N SER A 641 20.58 -52.62 5.02
CA SER A 641 20.80 -51.91 3.76
C SER A 641 21.29 -52.93 2.75
N GLN A 642 20.46 -53.40 1.83
CA GLN A 642 20.79 -54.49 0.92
C GLN A 642 20.91 -54.01 -0.53
N ILE A 643 21.94 -54.47 -1.24
CA ILE A 643 22.03 -54.34 -2.69
C ILE A 643 21.16 -55.44 -3.29
N VAL A 644 20.14 -55.07 -4.06
CA VAL A 644 19.16 -55.99 -4.64
C VAL A 644 19.19 -55.87 -6.16
N TYR A 645 19.38 -57.01 -6.82
CA TYR A 645 19.22 -57.14 -8.27
C TYR A 645 17.90 -57.84 -8.56
N THR A 646 16.99 -57.16 -9.24
CA THR A 646 15.68 -57.73 -9.61
C THR A 646 15.66 -58.05 -11.09
N LYS A 647 15.50 -59.34 -11.42
CA LYS A 647 15.51 -59.86 -12.78
C LYS A 647 14.13 -59.79 -13.43
N VAL A 648 14.03 -59.07 -14.54
CA VAL A 648 12.79 -58.80 -15.25
C VAL A 648 12.89 -59.24 -16.70
N TRP A 649 11.83 -59.83 -17.23
CA TRP A 649 11.73 -60.12 -18.67
C TRP A 649 11.14 -58.91 -19.41
N SER A 650 11.94 -58.27 -20.26
CA SER A 650 11.53 -57.10 -21.03
C SER A 650 12.00 -57.21 -22.48
N GLN A 651 11.13 -56.89 -23.44
CA GLN A 651 11.44 -56.82 -24.88
C GLN A 651 12.27 -57.99 -25.45
N ARG A 652 12.00 -59.23 -25.00
CA ARG A 652 12.65 -60.49 -25.43
C ARG A 652 14.07 -60.74 -24.88
N SER A 653 14.50 -60.01 -23.84
CA SER A 653 15.70 -60.30 -23.06
C SER A 653 15.46 -60.12 -21.56
N TYR A 654 16.36 -60.63 -20.73
CA TYR A 654 16.37 -60.30 -19.30
C TYR A 654 17.10 -58.98 -19.08
N VAL A 655 16.56 -58.16 -18.19
CA VAL A 655 17.17 -56.93 -17.67
C VAL A 655 17.19 -57.04 -16.14
N TYR A 656 18.24 -56.53 -15.51
CA TYR A 656 18.40 -56.51 -14.06
C TYR A 656 18.32 -55.08 -13.54
N TYR A 657 17.43 -54.82 -12.58
CA TYR A 657 17.40 -53.53 -11.89
C TYR A 657 18.23 -53.63 -10.61
N LYS A 658 19.30 -52.83 -10.51
CA LYS A 658 20.10 -52.69 -9.28
C LYS A 658 19.48 -51.59 -8.42
N THR A 659 19.22 -51.91 -7.15
CA THR A 659 18.75 -50.93 -6.17
C THR A 659 19.41 -51.18 -4.81
N ILE A 660 19.36 -50.18 -3.93
CA ILE A 660 19.74 -50.33 -2.52
C ILE A 660 18.48 -50.12 -1.68
N ASN A 661 17.99 -51.22 -1.11
CA ASN A 661 16.79 -51.27 -0.31
C ASN A 661 17.14 -51.27 1.18
N ASN A 662 16.53 -50.36 1.92
CA ASN A 662 16.82 -50.13 3.33
C ASN A 662 15.59 -50.40 4.20
N SER A 663 15.79 -50.75 5.46
CA SER A 663 14.75 -50.56 6.48
C SER A 663 14.77 -49.12 6.98
N THR A 664 13.63 -48.56 7.38
CA THR A 664 13.58 -47.25 8.05
C THR A 664 14.46 -47.23 9.29
N SER A 665 14.58 -48.30 10.07
CA SER A 665 15.54 -48.35 11.19
C SER A 665 17.02 -48.16 10.80
N TRP A 666 17.38 -48.28 9.52
CA TRP A 666 18.73 -48.00 9.02
C TRP A 666 18.96 -46.51 8.75
N VAL A 667 17.90 -45.76 8.39
CA VAL A 667 17.99 -44.39 7.85
C VAL A 667 17.19 -43.33 8.61
N ASN A 668 16.19 -43.75 9.39
CA ASN A 668 15.30 -42.89 10.18
C ASN A 668 15.75 -42.90 11.66
N VAL A 669 15.78 -41.72 12.26
CA VAL A 669 16.31 -41.47 13.61
C VAL A 669 15.49 -42.19 14.69
N SER A 670 14.16 -42.07 14.62
CA SER A 670 13.20 -42.68 15.55
C SER A 670 13.26 -44.20 15.47
N ASP A 671 13.16 -44.76 14.25
CA ASP A 671 13.14 -46.21 14.03
C ASP A 671 14.47 -46.88 14.36
N PHE A 672 15.59 -46.16 14.14
CA PHE A 672 16.92 -46.60 14.56
C PHE A 672 16.97 -46.82 16.08
N SER A 673 16.50 -45.84 16.84
CA SER A 673 16.46 -45.93 18.31
C SER A 673 15.51 -47.05 18.77
N SER A 674 14.35 -47.18 18.12
CA SER A 674 13.35 -48.22 18.37
C SER A 674 13.86 -49.64 18.10
N PHE A 675 14.66 -49.83 17.04
CA PHE A 675 15.30 -51.11 16.77
C PHE A 675 16.37 -51.42 17.84
N TRP A 676 17.28 -50.47 18.09
CA TRP A 676 18.42 -50.72 18.97
C TRP A 676 18.06 -50.78 20.45
N SER A 677 17.01 -50.09 20.91
CA SER A 677 16.53 -50.12 22.30
C SER A 677 16.19 -51.52 22.84
N LYS A 678 15.96 -52.49 21.94
CA LYS A 678 15.73 -53.89 22.27
C LYS A 678 16.99 -54.61 22.79
N THR A 679 18.16 -54.11 22.44
CA THR A 679 19.46 -54.75 22.75
C THR A 679 20.50 -53.79 23.32
N GLN A 680 20.31 -52.48 23.17
CA GLN A 680 21.21 -51.41 23.62
C GLN A 680 20.46 -50.48 24.58
N PRO A 681 21.12 -49.94 25.63
CA PRO A 681 20.57 -48.88 26.45
C PRO A 681 20.34 -47.62 25.64
N VAL A 682 19.17 -47.01 25.83
CA VAL A 682 18.78 -45.74 25.21
C VAL A 682 18.35 -44.80 26.32
N LYS A 683 19.04 -43.68 26.46
CA LYS A 683 18.80 -42.71 27.54
C LYS A 683 18.82 -41.28 27.03
N THR A 684 17.86 -40.49 27.51
CA THR A 684 17.71 -39.08 27.20
C THR A 684 18.30 -38.19 28.30
N PHE A 685 18.85 -37.06 27.89
CA PHE A 685 19.42 -36.01 28.74
C PHE A 685 18.98 -34.64 28.23
N THR A 686 18.59 -33.76 29.15
CA THR A 686 18.34 -32.33 28.88
C THR A 686 19.53 -31.45 29.26
N ASN A 687 20.55 -32.03 29.90
CA ASN A 687 21.81 -31.40 30.24
C ASN A 687 22.94 -32.04 29.43
N VAL A 688 23.67 -31.22 28.66
CA VAL A 688 24.75 -31.68 27.78
C VAL A 688 25.91 -32.31 28.54
N ASN A 689 26.24 -31.82 29.74
CA ASN A 689 27.34 -32.33 30.55
C ASN A 689 27.03 -33.75 31.07
N SER A 690 25.78 -34.00 31.50
CA SER A 690 25.35 -35.37 31.86
C SER A 690 25.33 -36.33 30.67
N ALA A 691 25.03 -35.85 29.46
CA ALA A 691 25.16 -36.64 28.24
C ALA A 691 26.63 -36.98 27.95
N ILE A 692 27.55 -36.00 28.06
CA ILE A 692 29.00 -36.19 27.87
C ILE A 692 29.54 -37.22 28.88
N SER A 693 29.17 -37.11 30.17
CA SER A 693 29.64 -38.06 31.19
C SER A 693 29.18 -39.48 30.88
N TYR A 694 27.94 -39.66 30.44
CA TYR A 694 27.37 -40.98 30.14
C TYR A 694 27.91 -41.63 28.85
N ALA A 695 28.15 -40.83 27.81
CA ALA A 695 28.55 -41.31 26.49
C ALA A 695 30.01 -41.79 26.44
N ARG A 696 30.29 -42.70 25.51
CA ARG A 696 31.65 -43.17 25.16
C ARG A 696 31.88 -43.13 23.65
N PRO A 697 33.13 -42.97 23.18
CA PRO A 697 33.45 -43.08 21.75
C PRO A 697 32.94 -44.41 21.14
N GLY A 698 32.22 -44.33 20.03
CA GLY A 698 31.48 -45.41 19.39
C GLY A 698 29.99 -45.49 19.76
N ASP A 699 29.54 -44.71 20.75
CA ASP A 699 28.11 -44.55 21.03
C ASP A 699 27.45 -43.57 20.03
N ILE A 700 26.14 -43.68 19.86
CA ILE A 700 25.37 -42.82 18.98
C ILE A 700 24.70 -41.71 19.79
N VAL A 701 24.77 -40.50 19.25
CA VAL A 701 24.18 -39.29 19.82
C VAL A 701 23.07 -38.82 18.88
N GLN A 702 21.86 -38.67 19.41
CA GLN A 702 20.72 -38.14 18.67
C GLN A 702 20.20 -36.84 19.30
N PHE A 703 19.75 -35.90 18.48
CA PHE A 703 19.27 -34.59 18.91
C PHE A 703 17.77 -34.41 18.65
N LYS A 704 17.11 -33.76 19.59
CA LYS A 704 15.72 -33.31 19.49
C LYS A 704 15.62 -31.85 19.89
N LYS A 705 15.22 -30.99 18.95
CA LYS A 705 15.10 -29.55 19.20
C LYS A 705 14.01 -29.28 20.25
N LYS A 706 14.12 -28.16 20.95
CA LYS A 706 13.04 -27.67 21.83
C LYS A 706 11.78 -27.42 20.98
N GLY A 707 10.61 -27.76 21.51
CA GLY A 707 9.36 -27.84 20.76
C GLY A 707 9.21 -29.25 20.20
N GLY A 708 10.06 -29.61 19.23
CA GLY A 708 10.06 -30.89 18.52
C GLY A 708 9.62 -32.15 19.29
N SER A 709 8.65 -32.84 18.70
CA SER A 709 8.12 -34.12 19.16
C SER A 709 9.14 -35.25 18.98
N ARG A 710 9.88 -35.26 17.85
CA ARG A 710 10.81 -36.34 17.45
C ARG A 710 12.29 -35.97 17.47
N TYR A 711 13.13 -36.99 17.66
CA TYR A 711 14.55 -36.86 17.38
C TYR A 711 14.78 -36.79 15.86
N PHE A 712 15.60 -35.84 15.41
CA PHE A 712 15.71 -35.51 13.99
C PHE A 712 17.13 -35.66 13.41
N HIS A 713 18.15 -35.83 14.26
CA HIS A 713 19.54 -35.92 13.79
C HIS A 713 20.36 -36.96 14.56
N SER A 714 21.21 -37.72 13.86
CA SER A 714 22.10 -38.76 14.42
C SER A 714 23.58 -38.47 14.12
N MET A 715 24.46 -38.64 15.11
CA MET A 715 25.91 -38.59 14.98
C MET A 715 26.58 -39.72 15.77
N ILE A 716 27.83 -40.07 15.43
CA ILE A 716 28.63 -41.05 16.17
C ILE A 716 29.71 -40.35 17.00
N ALA A 717 29.83 -40.70 18.29
CA ALA A 717 30.93 -40.23 19.11
C ALA A 717 32.26 -40.83 18.64
N VAL A 718 33.27 -40.01 18.38
CA VAL A 718 34.58 -40.47 17.89
C VAL A 718 35.71 -40.30 18.90
N GLU A 719 35.53 -39.41 19.87
CA GLU A 719 36.53 -39.08 20.86
C GLU A 719 35.88 -38.40 22.07
N LYS A 720 36.39 -38.69 23.28
CA LYS A 720 36.05 -37.99 24.52
C LYS A 720 37.34 -37.52 25.15
N SER A 721 37.56 -36.21 25.12
CA SER A 721 38.76 -35.56 25.62
C SER A 721 38.45 -34.12 25.98
N ASN A 722 39.34 -33.46 26.72
CA ASN A 722 39.21 -32.02 27.00
C ASN A 722 37.83 -31.67 27.60
N LYS A 723 37.30 -32.54 28.46
CA LYS A 723 35.98 -32.36 29.12
C LYS A 723 34.81 -32.20 28.15
N THR A 724 34.91 -32.75 26.93
CA THR A 724 33.81 -32.74 25.96
C THR A 724 33.75 -34.06 25.17
N LEU A 725 32.71 -34.18 24.36
CA LEU A 725 32.50 -35.27 23.41
C LEU A 725 32.60 -34.72 21.99
N TYR A 726 33.44 -35.35 21.17
CA TYR A 726 33.55 -35.06 19.74
C TYR A 726 32.84 -36.12 18.92
N MET A 727 32.14 -35.68 17.88
CA MET A 727 31.28 -36.52 17.07
C MET A 727 31.58 -36.36 15.58
N ALA A 728 31.40 -37.43 14.81
CA ALA A 728 31.41 -37.40 13.36
C ALA A 728 30.00 -37.57 12.79
N GLY A 729 29.74 -36.97 11.64
CA GLY A 729 28.45 -37.03 10.97
C GLY A 729 28.49 -36.45 9.56
N HIS A 730 27.54 -36.85 8.72
CA HIS A 730 27.47 -36.45 7.31
C HIS A 730 26.74 -35.12 7.05
N THR A 731 26.00 -34.58 8.03
CA THR A 731 25.42 -33.23 7.90
C THR A 731 26.52 -32.18 8.03
N ASN A 732 26.77 -31.41 6.97
CA ASN A 732 27.93 -30.52 6.81
C ASN A 732 29.30 -31.22 6.95
N SER A 733 29.35 -32.55 6.81
CA SER A 733 30.54 -33.41 6.85
C SER A 733 31.54 -33.05 7.97
N TYR A 734 31.22 -33.45 9.20
CA TYR A 734 32.09 -33.24 10.36
C TYR A 734 32.90 -34.48 10.70
N LYS A 735 34.21 -34.30 10.84
CA LYS A 735 35.12 -35.34 11.35
C LYS A 735 35.11 -35.41 12.88
N ARG A 736 35.02 -34.23 13.50
CA ARG A 736 35.24 -34.01 14.93
C ARG A 736 34.49 -32.76 15.41
N ARG A 737 33.16 -32.80 15.43
CA ARG A 737 32.30 -31.72 15.94
C ARG A 737 32.17 -31.79 17.45
N ASN A 738 32.42 -30.68 18.14
CA ASN A 738 32.17 -30.56 19.59
C ASN A 738 30.65 -30.58 19.87
N ILE A 739 30.20 -31.46 20.75
CA ILE A 739 28.78 -31.56 21.15
C ILE A 739 28.24 -30.26 21.78
N LYS A 740 29.05 -29.52 22.54
CA LYS A 740 28.63 -28.24 23.14
C LYS A 740 28.37 -27.20 22.05
N SER A 741 29.23 -27.14 21.04
CA SER A 741 29.06 -26.26 19.88
C SER A 741 27.83 -26.63 19.06
N ALA A 742 27.54 -27.93 18.89
CA ALA A 742 26.29 -28.40 18.27
C ALA A 742 25.05 -27.96 19.07
N MET A 743 25.12 -27.87 20.40
CA MET A 743 23.99 -27.50 21.25
C MET A 743 23.76 -25.99 21.38
N LYS A 744 24.65 -25.15 20.84
CA LYS A 744 24.61 -23.68 21.01
C LYS A 744 23.30 -23.05 20.56
N ASN A 745 22.81 -23.44 19.38
CA ASN A 745 21.56 -22.97 18.78
C ASN A 745 20.38 -23.93 19.04
N MET A 746 20.58 -24.92 19.92
CA MET A 746 19.57 -25.90 20.32
C MET A 746 19.28 -25.78 21.82
N LYS A 747 19.11 -24.55 22.31
CA LYS A 747 18.87 -24.31 23.74
C LYS A 747 17.57 -24.99 24.21
N GLY A 748 17.68 -25.84 25.22
CA GLY A 748 16.56 -26.63 25.74
C GLY A 748 16.21 -27.87 24.92
N ALA A 749 17.04 -28.23 23.93
CA ALA A 749 16.96 -29.49 23.23
C ALA A 749 17.28 -30.69 24.14
N SER A 750 16.85 -31.86 23.70
CA SER A 750 17.14 -33.14 24.33
C SER A 750 18.20 -33.91 23.53
N ILE A 751 19.09 -34.59 24.25
CA ILE A 751 20.14 -35.43 23.70
C ILE A 751 19.85 -36.88 24.10
N ARG A 752 19.79 -37.78 23.13
CA ARG A 752 19.64 -39.22 23.36
C ARG A 752 20.96 -39.92 23.06
N ILE A 753 21.39 -40.77 23.99
CA ILE A 753 22.58 -41.61 23.84
C ILE A 753 22.16 -43.08 23.72
N ILE A 754 22.63 -43.74 22.66
CA ILE A 754 22.46 -45.18 22.42
C ILE A 754 23.83 -45.85 22.59
N ARG A 755 23.98 -46.71 23.59
CA ARG A 755 25.29 -47.29 23.97
C ARG A 755 25.55 -48.63 23.31
N PHE A 756 26.74 -48.81 22.71
CA PHE A 756 27.05 -49.97 21.85
C PHE A 756 28.15 -50.95 22.32
#